data_AF-A0A7K4HHJ2-F1
#
_entry.id   AF-A0A7K4HHJ2-F1
#
_cell.length_a   1.000
_cell.length_b   1.000
_cell.length_c   1.000
_cell.angle_alpha   90.00
_cell.angle_beta   90.00
_cell.angle_gamma   90.00
#
_symmetry.space_group_name_H-M   'P 1'
#
loop_
_entity.id
_entity.type
_entity.pdbx_description
1 polymer ?
#
loop_
_entity_poly.entity_id
_entity_poly.type
_entity_poly.pdbx_seq_one_letter_code
_entity_poly.pdbx_strand_id
1 'polypeptide(L)'
;MSEQHFQICRFCQRNVKLAYYCEECGTSCCSDCLHEEKIDSYLCQDCNSKNIFVPESGNKKTCNDCGAENIVRSNQLLKSCPKCHSHQIINIYEKKEDLEKIFMELIKDSRSFMDPLRELVNSLYTLKQKILDARAPPVKCFHYPTMELDLLALFKLFIYAKETLIEKIRNFIQHLSINKEYFFDIYAQQNSNIRIIEDILENLNRSYNSINDFIENNVNTINTSVVNLSKNLVFIDKITFYFKNYIKFLNLAEEEKPVYAIYAKLANGLNTEDKYKKNKGILFITNFDLSFVREQGKRKKKQEGIFKAPVKDLTKVQIRGKLFKKLYIEFPYGRYEFTLPPNSLSRVLDYLLLARSFDETVIYDKLAAKKLYNVEIDLSDISNYIEETINSFFSLKCQYNNVNSNNKMAEYNVVSSMFNQNPNNLQSRPPFQNQNQIMKPYNNNLPFSPYQNNNRISNQRMGQIQTPEDLNYYGNTMRHYLPPNYNQDEFFLQNFYNTNRIQNYEPKQFNSGFNNSVSDIDQKNLLMRKLEQLQRYDRSFPTRNGIHNYNEFFSDPTQYKPQRKSRSMPQYQEFSRNHLSDLFGSDYGSYHPSESSNYHSRKESKTRRKKMFNLEKEKYSLEETLKLLDDKFESGDISEIDYFKNFKNLQKEIYIIEKNIEAMDSDMEDEEFLRGSSKKFDRKSYYP
;
A
#
# COMPACT_ATOMS: atom_id res chain seq x y z
N MET A 1 0.60 -46.16 -30.25
CA MET A 1 0.46 -46.17 -28.76
C MET A 1 1.79 -46.55 -28.15
N SER A 2 2.58 -45.56 -27.71
CA SER A 2 4.00 -45.71 -27.42
C SER A 2 4.31 -46.34 -26.05
N GLU A 3 5.36 -47.15 -25.99
CA GLU A 3 5.91 -47.86 -24.81
C GLU A 3 6.48 -46.93 -23.70
N GLN A 4 6.27 -45.62 -23.77
CA GLN A 4 6.99 -44.59 -23.00
C GLN A 4 6.54 -44.40 -21.53
N HIS A 5 5.60 -45.21 -21.01
CA HIS A 5 5.05 -45.01 -19.66
C HIS A 5 5.23 -46.19 -18.70
N PHE A 6 5.99 -47.21 -19.08
CA PHE A 6 6.36 -48.27 -18.15
C PHE A 6 7.46 -47.78 -17.21
N GLN A 7 7.21 -47.90 -15.91
CA GLN A 7 8.14 -47.50 -14.86
C GLN A 7 8.22 -48.60 -13.81
N ILE A 8 9.34 -48.69 -13.10
CA ILE A 8 9.49 -49.65 -12.01
C ILE A 8 8.61 -49.19 -10.84
N CYS A 9 7.60 -49.98 -10.50
CA CYS A 9 6.81 -49.74 -9.30
C CYS A 9 7.66 -50.06 -8.07
N ARG A 10 7.81 -49.10 -7.16
CA ARG A 10 8.64 -49.25 -5.95
C ARG A 10 8.17 -50.35 -4.99
N PHE A 11 6.91 -50.80 -5.11
CA PHE A 11 6.30 -51.78 -4.21
C PHE A 11 6.40 -53.21 -4.74
N CYS A 12 6.04 -53.45 -6.00
CA CYS A 12 6.15 -54.79 -6.61
C CYS A 12 7.44 -55.02 -7.41
N GLN A 13 8.27 -53.99 -7.60
CA GLN A 13 9.51 -54.01 -8.39
C GLN A 13 9.33 -54.47 -9.85
N ARG A 14 8.09 -54.45 -10.35
CA ARG A 14 7.77 -54.79 -11.74
C ARG A 14 7.79 -53.54 -12.61
N ASN A 15 8.16 -53.70 -13.88
CA ASN A 15 8.03 -52.65 -14.88
C ASN A 15 6.56 -52.55 -15.31
N VAL A 16 5.82 -51.60 -14.74
CA VAL A 16 4.37 -51.47 -14.88
C VAL A 16 3.98 -50.01 -15.10
N LYS A 17 2.76 -49.79 -15.58
CA LYS A 17 2.20 -48.44 -15.65
C LYS A 17 1.78 -48.00 -14.25
N LEU A 18 2.42 -46.96 -13.71
CA LEU A 18 1.96 -46.32 -12.47
C LEU A 18 0.62 -45.63 -12.74
N ALA A 19 -0.37 -45.89 -11.90
CA ALA A 19 -1.75 -45.46 -12.11
C ALA A 19 -2.27 -44.54 -10.99
N TYR A 20 -1.73 -44.67 -9.77
CA TYR A 20 -2.23 -43.98 -8.60
C TYR A 20 -1.13 -43.21 -7.87
N TYR A 21 -1.49 -42.05 -7.34
CA TYR A 21 -0.64 -41.16 -6.55
C TYR A 21 -1.24 -40.98 -5.16
N CYS A 22 -0.40 -41.05 -4.13
CA CYS A 22 -0.80 -40.72 -2.76
C CYS A 22 -0.45 -39.27 -2.45
N GLU A 23 -1.46 -38.44 -2.17
CA GLU A 23 -1.26 -37.01 -1.91
C GLU A 23 -0.56 -36.76 -0.57
N GLU A 24 -0.72 -37.65 0.40
CA GLU A 24 -0.14 -37.47 1.75
C GLU A 24 1.37 -37.76 1.80
N CYS A 25 1.84 -38.83 1.14
CA CYS A 25 3.26 -39.22 1.20
C CYS A 25 4.02 -39.12 -0.14
N GLY A 26 3.35 -38.66 -1.19
CA GLY A 26 3.92 -38.36 -2.50
C GLY A 26 4.41 -39.57 -3.29
N THR A 27 3.92 -40.78 -3.00
CA THR A 27 4.34 -42.00 -3.70
C THR A 27 3.36 -42.41 -4.79
N SER A 28 3.92 -42.86 -5.91
CA SER A 28 3.16 -43.42 -7.03
C SER A 28 3.20 -44.95 -7.00
N CYS A 29 2.09 -45.61 -7.29
CA CYS A 29 1.97 -47.08 -7.33
C CYS A 29 1.12 -47.56 -8.52
N CYS A 30 1.25 -48.83 -8.87
CA CYS A 30 0.34 -49.47 -9.84
C CYS A 30 -0.95 -49.92 -9.15
N SER A 31 -1.96 -50.27 -9.95
CA SER A 31 -3.26 -50.78 -9.47
C SER A 31 -3.11 -51.93 -8.49
N ASP A 32 -2.19 -52.84 -8.78
CA ASP A 32 -2.07 -54.12 -8.06
C ASP A 32 -1.36 -53.97 -6.70
N CYS A 33 -0.74 -52.81 -6.45
CA CYS A 33 -0.03 -52.52 -5.21
C CYS A 33 -0.86 -51.68 -4.24
N LEU A 34 -2.08 -51.30 -4.59
CA LEU A 34 -2.96 -50.59 -3.68
C LEU A 34 -3.44 -51.55 -2.58
N HIS A 35 -3.40 -51.09 -1.34
CA HIS A 35 -4.02 -51.82 -0.24
C HIS A 35 -5.53 -51.55 -0.26
N GLU A 36 -6.33 -52.59 -0.12
CA GLU A 36 -7.78 -52.45 0.02
C GLU A 36 -8.14 -52.63 1.50
N GLU A 37 -8.66 -51.58 2.11
CA GLU A 37 -9.18 -51.62 3.46
C GLU A 37 -10.70 -51.58 3.42
N LYS A 38 -11.31 -52.56 4.09
CA LYS A 38 -12.75 -52.64 4.24
C LYS A 38 -13.16 -51.83 5.45
N ILE A 39 -13.75 -50.67 5.22
CA ILE A 39 -14.32 -49.85 6.29
C ILE A 39 -15.81 -50.14 6.36
N ASP A 40 -16.22 -50.62 7.53
CA ASP A 40 -17.61 -50.83 7.83
C ASP A 40 -18.20 -49.54 8.41
N SER A 41 -19.05 -48.90 7.61
CA SER A 41 -19.79 -47.69 7.99
C SER A 41 -21.24 -48.02 8.33
N TYR A 42 -21.87 -47.19 9.14
CA TYR A 42 -23.30 -47.30 9.40
C TYR A 42 -24.03 -46.20 8.63
N LEU A 43 -25.08 -46.56 7.91
CA LEU A 43 -25.93 -45.65 7.15
C LEU A 43 -27.36 -45.78 7.64
N CYS A 44 -28.01 -44.65 7.89
CA CYS A 44 -29.45 -44.60 8.12
C CYS A 44 -30.17 -44.82 6.78
N GLN A 45 -31.05 -45.82 6.68
CA GLN A 45 -31.81 -46.04 5.45
C GLN A 45 -32.88 -44.98 5.18
N ASP A 46 -33.34 -44.28 6.22
CA ASP A 46 -34.46 -43.35 6.09
C ASP A 46 -34.00 -41.96 5.60
N CYS A 47 -32.74 -41.58 5.85
CA CYS A 47 -32.19 -40.29 5.42
C CYS A 47 -30.81 -40.34 4.74
N ASN A 48 -30.23 -41.54 4.54
CA ASN A 48 -28.88 -41.76 4.01
C ASN A 48 -27.74 -41.09 4.80
N SER A 49 -27.98 -40.63 6.02
CA SER A 49 -26.94 -40.04 6.85
C SER A 49 -25.96 -41.09 7.39
N LYS A 50 -24.68 -40.70 7.45
CA LYS A 50 -23.58 -41.43 8.11
C LYS A 50 -23.42 -41.08 9.60
N ASN A 51 -24.20 -40.13 10.10
CA ASN A 51 -24.12 -39.62 11.47
C ASN A 51 -24.92 -40.51 12.44
N ILE A 52 -24.31 -41.62 12.86
CA ILE A 52 -24.95 -42.65 13.67
C ILE A 52 -24.42 -42.63 15.11
N PHE A 53 -25.33 -42.51 16.09
CA PHE A 53 -25.02 -42.70 17.50
C PHE A 53 -25.01 -44.20 17.85
N VAL A 54 -23.91 -44.64 18.43
CA VAL A 54 -23.72 -46.02 18.92
C VAL A 54 -23.45 -45.96 20.43
N PRO A 55 -24.43 -46.29 21.29
CA PRO A 55 -24.20 -46.33 22.74
C PRO A 55 -23.28 -47.50 23.12
N GLU A 56 -22.40 -47.29 24.10
CA GLU A 56 -21.41 -48.27 24.59
C GLU A 56 -22.05 -49.58 25.10
N SER A 57 -23.34 -49.54 25.46
CA SER A 57 -24.12 -50.67 25.97
C SER A 57 -24.81 -51.52 24.89
N GLY A 58 -24.54 -51.28 23.61
CA GLY A 58 -24.86 -52.20 22.51
C GLY A 58 -26.33 -52.29 22.07
N ASN A 59 -27.27 -51.64 22.76
CA ASN A 59 -28.68 -52.02 22.64
C ASN A 59 -29.58 -51.23 21.67
N LYS A 60 -29.12 -50.22 20.93
CA LYS A 60 -29.80 -49.67 19.74
C LYS A 60 -28.94 -48.56 19.10
N LYS A 61 -28.79 -48.59 17.78
CA LYS A 61 -28.10 -47.54 17.03
C LYS A 61 -29.17 -46.57 16.50
N THR A 62 -28.95 -45.27 16.63
CA THR A 62 -29.90 -44.23 16.20
C THR A 62 -29.23 -43.21 15.31
N CYS A 63 -29.90 -42.77 14.26
CA CYS A 63 -29.42 -41.69 13.42
C CYS A 63 -29.58 -40.36 14.14
N ASN A 64 -28.52 -39.57 14.24
CA ASN A 64 -28.58 -38.26 14.89
C ASN A 64 -29.39 -37.23 14.09
N ASP A 65 -29.54 -37.43 12.78
CA ASP A 65 -30.14 -36.42 11.91
C ASP A 65 -31.66 -36.59 11.77
N CYS A 66 -32.18 -37.82 11.84
CA CYS A 66 -33.62 -38.09 11.71
C CYS A 66 -34.22 -38.91 12.87
N GLY A 67 -33.41 -39.35 13.84
CA GLY A 67 -33.86 -40.15 14.98
C GLY A 67 -34.21 -41.60 14.66
N ALA A 68 -34.10 -42.03 13.40
CA ALA A 68 -34.46 -43.38 13.00
C ALA A 68 -33.50 -44.45 13.53
N GLU A 69 -34.06 -45.61 13.90
CA GLU A 69 -33.32 -46.81 14.31
C GLU A 69 -32.96 -47.73 13.12
N ASN A 70 -33.44 -47.40 11.91
CA ASN A 70 -33.24 -48.20 10.70
C ASN A 70 -31.82 -47.99 10.13
N ILE A 71 -30.85 -48.67 10.74
CA ILE A 71 -29.42 -48.50 10.45
C ILE A 71 -28.82 -49.76 9.89
N VAL A 72 -28.27 -49.66 8.69
CA VAL A 72 -27.62 -50.76 8.00
C VAL A 72 -26.11 -50.56 7.99
N ARG A 73 -25.39 -51.67 8.16
CA ARG A 73 -23.94 -51.70 7.98
C ARG A 73 -23.65 -51.71 6.48
N SER A 74 -23.04 -50.65 5.99
CA SER A 74 -22.54 -50.55 4.62
C SER A 74 -21.04 -50.70 4.65
N ASN A 75 -20.55 -51.65 3.86
CA ASN A 75 -19.12 -51.89 3.75
C ASN A 75 -18.61 -51.11 2.54
N GLN A 76 -17.65 -50.22 2.75
CA GLN A 76 -16.97 -49.51 1.67
C GLN A 76 -15.53 -50.02 1.58
N LEU A 77 -15.14 -50.50 0.40
CA LEU A 77 -13.75 -50.81 0.11
C LEU A 77 -13.06 -49.50 -0.25
N LEU A 78 -12.12 -49.07 0.60
CA LEU A 78 -11.27 -47.93 0.34
C LEU A 78 -9.90 -48.40 -0.12
N LYS A 79 -9.42 -47.78 -1.21
CA LYS A 79 -8.04 -47.91 -1.63
C LYS A 79 -7.18 -47.09 -0.67
N SER A 80 -6.05 -47.66 -0.26
CA SER A 80 -5.11 -47.06 0.68
C SER A 80 -3.68 -47.17 0.18
N CYS A 81 -2.85 -46.22 0.59
CA CYS A 81 -1.46 -46.16 0.20
C CYS A 81 -0.67 -47.32 0.82
N PRO A 82 0.09 -48.10 0.03
CA PRO A 82 0.92 -49.18 0.58
C PRO A 82 2.08 -48.71 1.45
N LYS A 83 2.40 -47.40 1.45
CA LYS A 83 3.49 -46.82 2.27
C LYS A 83 3.00 -46.21 3.58
N CYS A 84 1.93 -45.41 3.54
CA CYS A 84 1.46 -44.65 4.70
C CYS A 84 0.02 -44.99 5.13
N HIS A 85 -0.64 -45.95 4.47
CA HIS A 85 -2.04 -46.33 4.72
C HIS A 85 -3.09 -45.22 4.52
N SER A 86 -2.68 -44.05 4.02
CA SER A 86 -3.59 -42.96 3.68
C SER A 86 -4.61 -43.35 2.62
N HIS A 87 -5.85 -42.90 2.78
CA HIS A 87 -6.91 -43.02 1.77
C HIS A 87 -6.91 -41.87 0.75
N GLN A 88 -6.00 -40.89 0.87
CA GLN A 88 -5.83 -39.80 -0.09
C GLN A 88 -5.07 -40.29 -1.33
N ILE A 89 -5.75 -41.15 -2.09
CA ILE A 89 -5.25 -41.75 -3.33
C ILE A 89 -6.04 -41.19 -4.51
N ILE A 90 -5.33 -40.64 -5.49
CA ILE A 90 -5.90 -40.08 -6.71
C ILE A 90 -5.32 -40.78 -7.94
N ASN A 91 -6.08 -40.83 -9.04
CA ASN A 91 -5.53 -41.26 -10.31
C ASN A 91 -4.43 -40.28 -10.75
N ILE A 92 -3.31 -40.80 -11.25
CA ILE A 92 -2.20 -39.97 -11.73
C ILE A 92 -2.64 -39.01 -12.84
N TYR A 93 -3.52 -39.46 -13.74
CA TYR A 93 -3.98 -38.61 -14.84
C TYR A 93 -4.90 -37.48 -14.35
N GLU A 94 -5.79 -37.77 -13.40
CA GLU A 94 -6.61 -36.74 -12.73
C GLU A 94 -5.69 -35.73 -12.02
N LYS A 95 -4.69 -36.21 -11.29
CA LYS A 95 -3.74 -35.32 -10.60
C LYS A 95 -2.93 -34.45 -11.56
N LYS A 96 -2.53 -34.98 -12.72
CA LYS A 96 -1.86 -34.21 -13.76
C LYS A 96 -2.77 -33.13 -14.34
N GLU A 97 -4.04 -33.45 -14.59
CA GLU A 97 -5.04 -32.47 -15.03
C GLU A 97 -5.23 -31.35 -14.00
N ASP A 98 -5.33 -31.69 -12.72
CA ASP A 98 -5.44 -30.72 -11.63
C ASP A 98 -4.22 -29.79 -11.55
N LEU A 99 -3.00 -30.34 -11.64
CA LEU A 99 -1.76 -29.55 -11.60
C LEU A 99 -1.65 -28.60 -12.80
N GLU A 100 -2.02 -29.06 -13.99
CA GLU A 100 -2.07 -28.23 -15.20
C GLU A 100 -3.10 -27.10 -15.04
N LYS A 101 -4.29 -27.42 -14.53
CA LYS A 101 -5.36 -26.44 -14.30
C LYS A 101 -4.93 -25.37 -13.29
N ILE A 102 -4.34 -25.75 -12.16
CA ILE A 102 -3.87 -24.81 -11.14
C ILE A 102 -2.76 -23.91 -11.71
N PHE A 103 -1.84 -24.46 -12.50
CA PHE A 103 -0.81 -23.65 -13.17
C PHE A 103 -1.42 -22.61 -14.12
N MET A 104 -2.46 -22.99 -14.88
CA MET A 104 -3.15 -22.07 -15.78
C MET A 104 -3.99 -21.03 -15.05
N GLU A 105 -4.60 -21.39 -13.92
CA GLU A 105 -5.29 -20.46 -13.02
C GLU A 105 -4.30 -19.45 -12.43
N LEU A 106 -3.14 -19.91 -11.95
CA LEU A 106 -2.08 -19.04 -11.41
C LEU A 106 -1.61 -17.98 -12.42
N ILE A 107 -1.49 -18.33 -13.71
CA ILE A 107 -1.17 -17.37 -14.78
C ILE A 107 -2.30 -16.34 -14.94
N LYS A 108 -3.57 -16.77 -14.95
CA LYS A 108 -4.72 -15.85 -15.08
C LYS A 108 -4.83 -14.92 -13.87
N ASP A 109 -4.58 -15.44 -12.68
CA ASP A 109 -4.70 -14.73 -11.41
C ASP A 109 -3.68 -13.59 -11.31
N SER A 110 -2.59 -13.61 -12.07
CA SER A 110 -1.69 -12.45 -12.18
C SER A 110 -2.38 -11.14 -12.59
N ARG A 111 -3.58 -11.19 -13.21
CA ARG A 111 -4.42 -10.01 -13.46
C ARG A 111 -4.85 -9.30 -12.19
N SER A 112 -5.09 -10.03 -11.11
CA SER A 112 -5.60 -9.45 -9.85
C SER A 112 -4.60 -8.53 -9.17
N PHE A 113 -3.32 -8.56 -9.57
CA PHE A 113 -2.32 -7.61 -9.10
C PHE A 113 -2.69 -6.15 -9.43
N MET A 114 -3.46 -5.92 -10.50
CA MET A 114 -3.77 -4.58 -10.98
C MET A 114 -4.89 -3.87 -10.23
N ASP A 115 -5.87 -4.61 -9.71
CA ASP A 115 -7.08 -4.01 -9.14
C ASP A 115 -6.78 -3.12 -7.92
N PRO A 116 -6.00 -3.58 -6.91
CA PRO A 116 -5.66 -2.73 -5.76
C PRO A 116 -4.87 -1.47 -6.14
N LEU A 117 -4.03 -1.56 -7.18
CA LEU A 117 -3.24 -0.42 -7.67
C LEU A 117 -4.13 0.61 -8.35
N ARG A 118 -5.07 0.17 -9.18
CA ARG A 118 -6.03 1.06 -9.87
C ARG A 118 -6.89 1.82 -8.86
N GLU A 119 -7.40 1.13 -7.85
CA GLU A 119 -8.18 1.76 -6.77
C GLU A 119 -7.37 2.81 -6.01
N LEU A 120 -6.10 2.50 -5.70
CA LEU A 120 -5.20 3.42 -5.01
C LEU A 120 -4.87 4.67 -5.84
N VAL A 121 -4.54 4.49 -7.13
CA VAL A 121 -4.27 5.60 -8.05
C VAL A 121 -5.49 6.50 -8.20
N ASN A 122 -6.69 5.93 -8.36
CA ASN A 122 -7.94 6.68 -8.42
C ASN A 122 -8.17 7.49 -7.13
N SER A 123 -7.84 6.91 -5.98
CA SER A 123 -7.95 7.59 -4.68
C SER A 123 -6.97 8.76 -4.57
N LEU A 124 -5.73 8.58 -5.01
CA LEU A 124 -4.72 9.65 -5.05
C LEU A 124 -5.12 10.79 -5.99
N TYR A 125 -5.63 10.49 -7.18
CA TYR A 125 -6.12 11.52 -8.12
C TYR A 125 -7.36 12.23 -7.61
N THR A 126 -8.29 11.52 -6.97
CA THR A 126 -9.46 12.13 -6.31
C THR A 126 -9.00 13.11 -5.22
N LEU A 127 -8.00 12.72 -4.44
CA LEU A 127 -7.42 13.56 -3.40
C LEU A 127 -6.71 14.79 -4.01
N LYS A 128 -5.92 14.59 -5.07
CA LYS A 128 -5.29 15.67 -5.86
C LYS A 128 -6.33 16.70 -6.31
N GLN A 129 -7.44 16.25 -6.89
CA GLN A 129 -8.49 17.15 -7.36
C GLN A 129 -9.12 17.94 -6.21
N LYS A 130 -9.45 17.29 -5.09
CA LYS A 130 -10.02 17.98 -3.92
C LYS A 130 -9.08 19.03 -3.33
N ILE A 131 -7.78 18.76 -3.28
CA ILE A 131 -6.78 19.74 -2.83
C ILE A 131 -6.72 20.92 -3.81
N LEU A 132 -6.71 20.66 -5.12
CA LEU A 132 -6.74 21.74 -6.13
C LEU A 132 -8.00 22.60 -6.00
N ASP A 133 -9.17 21.98 -5.83
CA ASP A 133 -10.44 22.67 -5.64
C ASP A 133 -10.45 23.52 -4.36
N ALA A 134 -9.82 23.05 -3.29
CA ALA A 134 -9.67 23.80 -2.03
C ALA A 134 -8.83 25.08 -2.19
N ARG A 135 -7.87 25.10 -3.12
CA ARG A 135 -7.03 26.28 -3.42
C ARG A 135 -7.61 27.16 -4.53
N ALA A 136 -8.69 26.74 -5.18
CA ALA A 136 -9.28 27.43 -6.31
C ALA A 136 -10.18 28.62 -5.88
N PRO A 137 -10.35 29.66 -6.74
CA PRO A 137 -11.36 30.69 -6.51
C PRO A 137 -12.78 30.08 -6.54
N PRO A 138 -13.77 30.74 -5.90
CA PRO A 138 -13.72 32.09 -5.34
C PRO A 138 -13.32 32.16 -3.86
N VAL A 139 -13.14 31.01 -3.19
CA VAL A 139 -12.71 30.93 -1.78
C VAL A 139 -11.49 30.04 -1.71
N LYS A 140 -10.30 30.65 -1.58
CA LYS A 140 -9.03 29.93 -1.53
C LYS A 140 -8.69 29.59 -0.08
N CYS A 141 -8.88 28.33 0.33
CA CYS A 141 -8.57 27.90 1.69
C CYS A 141 -7.12 27.42 1.77
N PHE A 142 -6.31 27.95 2.68
CA PHE A 142 -4.87 27.61 2.81
C PHE A 142 -4.53 26.79 4.05
N HIS A 143 -5.52 26.31 4.81
CA HIS A 143 -5.25 25.40 5.92
C HIS A 143 -4.47 24.18 5.46
N TYR A 144 -3.60 23.68 6.34
CA TYR A 144 -2.69 22.56 6.07
C TYR A 144 -1.81 22.84 4.83
N PRO A 145 -0.80 23.72 4.94
CA PRO A 145 0.03 24.12 3.81
C PRO A 145 0.95 23.01 3.29
N THR A 146 1.14 21.93 4.06
CA THR A 146 1.98 20.79 3.69
C THR A 146 1.25 19.76 2.82
N MET A 147 -0.08 19.83 2.67
CA MET A 147 -0.84 18.77 1.99
C MET A 147 -0.37 18.51 0.55
N GLU A 148 0.07 19.54 -0.17
CA GLU A 148 0.62 19.41 -1.52
C GLU A 148 1.94 18.61 -1.51
N LEU A 149 2.81 18.86 -0.53
CA LEU A 149 4.05 18.12 -0.32
C LEU A 149 3.78 16.69 0.14
N ASP A 150 2.87 16.53 1.10
CA ASP A 150 2.49 15.24 1.67
C ASP A 150 1.89 14.34 0.58
N LEU A 151 0.98 14.88 -0.24
CA LEU A 151 0.41 14.14 -1.37
C LEU A 151 1.46 13.84 -2.45
N LEU A 152 2.36 14.79 -2.76
CA LEU A 152 3.45 14.55 -3.70
C LEU A 152 4.37 13.40 -3.22
N ALA A 153 4.63 13.30 -1.92
CA ALA A 153 5.39 12.19 -1.34
C ALA A 153 4.66 10.85 -1.51
N LEU A 154 3.33 10.81 -1.37
CA LEU A 154 2.54 9.60 -1.65
C LEU A 154 2.59 9.19 -3.11
N PHE A 155 2.53 10.14 -4.05
CA PHE A 155 2.72 9.86 -5.47
C PHE A 155 4.11 9.28 -5.75
N LYS A 156 5.18 9.84 -5.16
CA LYS A 156 6.54 9.29 -5.28
C LYS A 156 6.64 7.87 -4.70
N LEU A 157 6.06 7.64 -3.53
CA LEU A 157 6.03 6.32 -2.90
C LEU A 157 5.28 5.29 -3.76
N PHE A 158 4.17 5.69 -4.37
CA PHE A 158 3.44 4.86 -5.32
C PHE A 158 4.30 4.50 -6.54
N ILE A 159 4.98 5.49 -7.14
CA ILE A 159 5.86 5.26 -8.30
C ILE A 159 6.97 4.26 -7.93
N TYR A 160 7.60 4.42 -6.78
CA TYR A 160 8.60 3.47 -6.29
C TYR A 160 8.04 2.04 -6.12
N ALA A 161 6.84 1.93 -5.52
CA ALA A 161 6.17 0.64 -5.34
C ALA A 161 5.80 0.01 -6.69
N LYS A 162 5.36 0.82 -7.66
CA LYS A 162 5.05 0.42 -9.04
C LYS A 162 6.29 -0.18 -9.73
N GLU A 163 7.42 0.52 -9.73
CA GLU A 163 8.65 0.04 -10.37
C GLU A 163 9.16 -1.27 -9.74
N THR A 164 9.14 -1.34 -8.40
CA THR A 164 9.51 -2.56 -7.67
C THR A 164 8.58 -3.73 -8.00
N LEU A 165 7.28 -3.45 -8.17
CA LEU A 165 6.29 -4.47 -8.52
C LEU A 165 6.53 -5.02 -9.92
N ILE A 166 6.87 -4.17 -10.90
CA ILE A 166 7.18 -4.60 -12.27
C ILE A 166 8.31 -5.64 -12.25
N GLU A 167 9.38 -5.37 -11.51
CA GLU A 167 10.51 -6.31 -11.40
C GLU A 167 10.11 -7.62 -10.73
N LYS A 168 9.27 -7.57 -9.68
CA LYS A 168 8.74 -8.80 -9.06
C LYS A 168 7.88 -9.62 -10.02
N ILE A 169 7.00 -8.96 -10.78
CA ILE A 169 6.15 -9.59 -11.78
C ILE A 169 6.98 -10.20 -12.91
N ARG A 170 8.00 -9.49 -13.41
CA ARG A 170 8.95 -10.00 -14.42
C ARG A 170 9.65 -11.28 -13.95
N ASN A 171 10.17 -11.28 -12.73
CA ASN A 171 10.81 -12.46 -12.14
C ASN A 171 9.82 -13.64 -12.02
N PHE A 172 8.61 -13.38 -11.52
CA PHE A 172 7.56 -14.40 -11.43
C PHE A 172 7.20 -15.00 -12.79
N ILE A 173 7.02 -14.16 -13.82
CA ILE A 173 6.73 -14.59 -15.19
C ILE A 173 7.90 -15.38 -15.80
N GLN A 174 9.13 -14.99 -15.52
CA GLN A 174 10.31 -15.74 -15.95
C GLN A 174 10.31 -17.14 -15.32
N HIS A 175 9.99 -17.26 -14.03
CA HIS A 175 9.85 -18.56 -13.36
C HIS A 175 8.72 -19.41 -13.96
N LEU A 176 7.58 -18.82 -14.30
CA LEU A 176 6.51 -19.51 -15.03
C LEU A 176 7.00 -20.02 -16.39
N SER A 177 7.74 -19.19 -17.13
CA SER A 177 8.22 -19.50 -18.48
C SER A 177 9.25 -20.64 -18.50
N ILE A 178 10.17 -20.66 -17.52
CA ILE A 178 11.18 -21.73 -17.36
C ILE A 178 10.51 -23.07 -17.06
N ASN A 179 9.43 -23.07 -16.28
CA ASN A 179 8.78 -24.30 -15.82
C ASN A 179 7.60 -24.77 -16.70
N LYS A 180 7.27 -24.03 -17.77
CA LYS A 180 6.07 -24.29 -18.58
C LYS A 180 5.98 -25.71 -19.14
N GLU A 181 7.10 -26.33 -19.50
CA GLU A 181 7.14 -27.67 -20.10
C GLU A 181 6.65 -28.76 -19.15
N TYR A 182 6.85 -28.59 -17.83
CA TYR A 182 6.36 -29.52 -16.82
C TYR A 182 4.83 -29.59 -16.77
N PHE A 183 4.15 -28.51 -17.18
CA PHE A 183 2.69 -28.39 -17.14
C PHE A 183 2.05 -28.52 -18.52
N PHE A 184 2.66 -27.95 -19.58
CA PHE A 184 2.09 -27.97 -20.93
C PHE A 184 2.20 -29.34 -21.58
N ASP A 185 3.26 -30.08 -21.27
CA ASP A 185 3.50 -31.44 -21.73
C ASP A 185 3.46 -32.46 -20.58
N ILE A 186 2.63 -32.18 -19.57
CA ILE A 186 2.54 -32.95 -18.33
C ILE A 186 2.22 -34.43 -18.55
N TYR A 187 1.53 -34.76 -19.65
CA TYR A 187 1.19 -36.13 -20.01
C TYR A 187 2.40 -36.90 -20.57
N ALA A 188 3.35 -36.24 -21.23
CA ALA A 188 4.61 -36.85 -21.65
C ALA A 188 5.59 -37.03 -20.48
N GLN A 189 5.43 -36.26 -19.40
CA GLN A 189 6.26 -36.40 -18.20
C GLN A 189 6.07 -37.77 -17.52
N GLN A 190 7.16 -38.28 -16.98
CA GLN A 190 7.19 -39.50 -16.19
C GLN A 190 6.23 -39.45 -14.98
N ASN A 191 5.44 -40.51 -14.76
CA ASN A 191 4.43 -40.57 -13.68
C ASN A 191 5.07 -40.55 -12.26
N SER A 192 6.36 -40.87 -12.16
CA SER A 192 7.17 -40.69 -10.96
C SER A 192 7.48 -39.23 -10.61
N ASN A 193 7.36 -38.30 -11.56
CA ASN A 193 7.77 -36.90 -11.40
C ASN A 193 6.67 -36.00 -10.82
N ILE A 194 5.47 -36.52 -10.57
CA ILE A 194 4.33 -35.74 -10.06
C ILE A 194 4.71 -34.92 -8.83
N ARG A 195 5.47 -35.53 -7.90
CA ARG A 195 5.92 -34.84 -6.69
C ARG A 195 6.83 -33.63 -6.99
N ILE A 196 7.71 -33.77 -7.97
CA ILE A 196 8.60 -32.67 -8.40
C ILE A 196 7.75 -31.55 -9.01
N ILE A 197 6.73 -31.88 -9.81
CA ILE A 197 5.82 -30.91 -10.44
C ILE A 197 5.00 -30.18 -9.35
N GLU A 198 4.54 -30.88 -8.31
CA GLU A 198 3.90 -30.27 -7.14
C GLU A 198 4.83 -29.28 -6.44
N ASP A 199 6.07 -29.69 -6.14
CA ASP A 199 7.03 -28.82 -5.44
C ASP A 199 7.38 -27.57 -6.29
N ILE A 200 7.45 -27.70 -7.62
CA ILE A 200 7.59 -26.56 -8.54
C ILE A 200 6.38 -25.62 -8.44
N LEU A 201 5.17 -26.17 -8.51
CA LEU A 201 3.93 -25.39 -8.43
C LEU A 201 3.79 -24.68 -7.07
N GLU A 202 4.16 -25.33 -5.98
CA GLU A 202 4.17 -24.73 -4.65
C GLU A 202 5.12 -23.52 -4.59
N ASN A 203 6.32 -23.63 -5.17
CA ASN A 203 7.25 -22.52 -5.23
C ASN A 203 6.74 -21.35 -6.09
N LEU A 204 6.04 -21.64 -7.20
CA LEU A 204 5.38 -20.61 -8.01
C LEU A 204 4.27 -19.90 -7.22
N ASN A 205 3.46 -20.66 -6.49
CA ASN A 205 2.42 -20.11 -5.59
C ASN A 205 3.02 -19.24 -4.47
N ARG A 206 4.14 -19.64 -3.87
CA ARG A 206 4.85 -18.81 -2.88
C ARG A 206 5.33 -17.49 -3.48
N SER A 207 5.82 -17.51 -4.72
CA SER A 207 6.23 -16.30 -5.44
C SER A 207 5.04 -15.37 -5.71
N TYR A 208 3.92 -15.93 -6.18
CA TYR A 208 2.66 -15.20 -6.36
C TYR A 208 2.16 -14.56 -5.06
N ASN A 209 2.13 -15.31 -3.95
CA ASN A 209 1.71 -14.80 -2.65
C ASN A 209 2.63 -13.69 -2.14
N SER A 210 3.94 -13.82 -2.34
CA SER A 210 4.92 -12.77 -1.98
C SER A 210 4.68 -11.45 -2.75
N ILE A 211 4.16 -11.53 -3.98
CA ILE A 211 3.73 -10.35 -4.75
C ILE A 211 2.47 -9.74 -4.15
N ASN A 212 1.47 -10.56 -3.82
CA ASN A 212 0.25 -10.09 -3.17
C ASN A 212 0.54 -9.41 -1.82
N ASP A 213 1.35 -10.03 -0.97
CA ASP A 213 1.78 -9.45 0.30
C ASP A 213 2.48 -8.10 0.08
N PHE A 214 3.31 -8.00 -0.95
CA PHE A 214 3.98 -6.75 -1.31
C PHE A 214 2.96 -5.66 -1.73
N ILE A 215 1.98 -6.01 -2.58
CA ILE A 215 0.93 -5.08 -3.01
C ILE A 215 0.12 -4.63 -1.80
N GLU A 216 -0.39 -5.55 -1.00
CA GLU A 216 -1.24 -5.27 0.16
C GLU A 216 -0.53 -4.35 1.16
N ASN A 217 0.73 -4.64 1.50
CA ASN A 217 1.50 -3.82 2.44
C ASN A 217 1.71 -2.37 1.94
N ASN A 218 2.04 -2.18 0.66
CA ASN A 218 2.22 -0.84 0.09
C ASN A 218 0.88 -0.09 -0.03
N VAL A 219 -0.18 -0.78 -0.44
CA VAL A 219 -1.53 -0.22 -0.55
C VAL A 219 -2.03 0.24 0.83
N ASN A 220 -1.89 -0.59 1.86
CA ASN A 220 -2.29 -0.25 3.22
C ASN A 220 -1.50 0.94 3.79
N THR A 221 -0.20 1.00 3.50
CA THR A 221 0.66 2.12 3.93
C THR A 221 0.21 3.43 3.31
N ILE A 222 0.00 3.46 1.99
CA ILE A 222 -0.43 4.67 1.28
C ILE A 222 -1.87 5.05 1.69
N ASN A 223 -2.78 4.08 1.79
CA ASN A 223 -4.17 4.32 2.18
C ASN A 223 -4.31 4.95 3.56
N THR A 224 -3.48 4.56 4.53
CA THR A 224 -3.48 5.16 5.87
C THR A 224 -3.20 6.68 5.78
N SER A 225 -2.21 7.07 4.98
CA SER A 225 -1.88 8.48 4.75
C SER A 225 -2.96 9.22 3.94
N VAL A 226 -3.58 8.56 2.96
CA VAL A 226 -4.73 9.10 2.19
C VAL A 226 -5.91 9.40 3.11
N VAL A 227 -6.21 8.51 4.07
CA VAL A 227 -7.28 8.72 5.07
C VAL A 227 -6.98 9.94 5.94
N ASN A 228 -5.73 10.12 6.38
CA ASN A 228 -5.33 11.28 7.18
C ASN A 228 -5.47 12.60 6.40
N LEU A 229 -5.01 12.65 5.15
CA LEU A 229 -5.21 13.83 4.29
C LEU A 229 -6.70 14.10 4.01
N SER A 230 -7.50 13.04 3.88
CA SER A 230 -8.95 13.17 3.69
C SER A 230 -9.64 13.81 4.90
N LYS A 231 -9.20 13.52 6.14
CA LYS A 231 -9.71 14.18 7.35
C LYS A 231 -9.44 15.70 7.33
N ASN A 232 -8.25 16.11 6.87
CA ASN A 232 -7.90 17.54 6.73
C ASN A 232 -8.81 18.24 5.71
N LEU A 233 -9.13 17.58 4.61
CA LEU A 233 -10.07 18.10 3.61
C LEU A 233 -11.48 18.27 4.16
N VAL A 234 -11.97 17.40 5.04
CA VAL A 234 -13.29 17.58 5.68
C VAL A 234 -13.37 18.89 6.45
N PHE A 235 -12.27 19.30 7.12
CA PHE A 235 -12.20 20.60 7.76
C PHE A 235 -12.25 21.74 6.73
N ILE A 236 -11.43 21.64 5.67
CA ILE A 236 -11.39 22.64 4.59
C ILE A 236 -12.77 22.80 3.93
N ASP A 237 -13.44 21.70 3.60
CA ASP A 237 -14.76 21.69 2.97
C ASP A 237 -15.80 22.43 3.83
N LYS A 238 -15.76 22.24 5.16
CA LYS A 238 -16.62 22.96 6.10
C LYS A 238 -16.36 24.47 6.04
N ILE A 239 -15.10 24.90 6.06
CA ILE A 239 -14.73 26.32 5.96
C ILE A 239 -15.17 26.88 4.61
N THR A 240 -14.81 26.23 3.52
CA THR A 240 -15.16 26.61 2.15
C THR A 240 -16.67 26.74 1.99
N PHE A 241 -17.46 25.80 2.56
CA PHE A 241 -18.92 25.86 2.56
C PHE A 241 -19.45 27.14 3.23
N TYR A 242 -18.96 27.49 4.42
CA TYR A 242 -19.39 28.72 5.10
C TYR A 242 -19.05 29.96 4.29
N PHE A 243 -17.81 30.08 3.82
CA PHE A 243 -17.38 31.28 3.08
C PHE A 243 -18.08 31.41 1.72
N LYS A 244 -18.26 30.30 0.98
CA LYS A 244 -18.91 30.31 -0.33
C LYS A 244 -20.38 30.75 -0.23
N ASN A 245 -21.10 30.28 0.80
CA ASN A 245 -22.50 30.65 1.01
C ASN A 245 -22.71 32.11 1.40
N TYR A 246 -21.67 32.78 1.91
CA TYR A 246 -21.74 34.14 2.45
C TYR A 246 -20.87 35.13 1.68
N ILE A 247 -20.28 34.72 0.55
CA ILE A 247 -19.28 35.51 -0.17
C ILE A 247 -19.75 36.92 -0.54
N LYS A 248 -21.04 37.07 -0.87
CA LYS A 248 -21.69 38.36 -1.21
C LYS A 248 -21.73 39.36 -0.04
N PHE A 249 -21.67 38.89 1.19
CA PHE A 249 -21.68 39.71 2.40
C PHE A 249 -20.27 39.97 2.92
N LEU A 250 -19.34 39.06 2.62
CA LEU A 250 -17.97 39.14 3.10
C LEU A 250 -17.12 40.09 2.24
N ASN A 251 -17.37 40.16 0.92
CA ASN A 251 -16.58 40.95 -0.03
C ASN A 251 -15.07 40.76 0.21
N LEU A 252 -14.63 39.50 0.09
CA LEU A 252 -13.25 39.11 0.37
C LEU A 252 -12.29 39.79 -0.61
N ALA A 253 -11.20 40.37 -0.10
CA ALA A 253 -10.12 40.83 -0.96
C ALA A 253 -9.39 39.65 -1.63
N GLU A 254 -8.62 39.91 -2.69
CA GLU A 254 -7.95 38.84 -3.46
C GLU A 254 -6.96 38.00 -2.63
N GLU A 255 -6.27 38.65 -1.68
CA GLU A 255 -5.33 38.03 -0.74
C GLU A 255 -5.97 37.71 0.63
N GLU A 256 -7.28 37.95 0.79
CA GLU A 256 -7.99 37.65 2.02
C GLU A 256 -8.30 36.15 2.09
N LYS A 257 -7.68 35.47 3.06
CA LYS A 257 -7.73 34.03 3.26
C LYS A 257 -8.72 33.69 4.39
N PRO A 258 -9.64 32.74 4.17
CA PRO A 258 -10.54 32.26 5.20
C PRO A 258 -9.75 31.48 6.26
N VAL A 259 -9.93 31.85 7.53
CA VAL A 259 -9.29 31.20 8.68
C VAL A 259 -10.32 30.36 9.45
N TYR A 260 -11.46 30.93 9.81
CA TYR A 260 -12.47 30.18 10.53
C TYR A 260 -13.87 30.76 10.37
N ALA A 261 -14.89 29.93 10.59
CA ALA A 261 -16.28 30.37 10.61
C ALA A 261 -17.06 29.58 11.68
N ILE A 262 -17.87 30.27 12.47
CA ILE A 262 -18.65 29.64 13.53
C ILE A 262 -19.98 30.34 13.79
N TYR A 263 -21.00 29.56 14.12
CA TYR A 263 -22.25 30.10 14.63
C TYR A 263 -22.04 30.80 15.97
N ALA A 264 -22.48 32.05 16.05
CA ALA A 264 -22.37 32.88 17.22
C ALA A 264 -23.65 33.67 17.47
N LYS A 265 -23.87 34.04 18.73
CA LYS A 265 -24.95 34.96 19.12
C LYS A 265 -24.34 36.24 19.67
N LEU A 266 -24.64 37.37 19.05
CA LEU A 266 -24.20 38.68 19.51
C LEU A 266 -24.94 39.03 20.81
N ALA A 267 -24.20 39.08 21.92
CA ALA A 267 -24.71 39.42 23.24
C ALA A 267 -24.66 40.93 23.49
N ASN A 268 -23.60 41.61 23.00
CA ASN A 268 -23.41 43.05 23.14
C ASN A 268 -22.57 43.58 21.96
N GLY A 269 -22.79 44.83 21.53
CA GLY A 269 -22.08 45.44 20.40
C GLY A 269 -21.96 46.95 20.52
N LEU A 270 -21.32 47.58 19.53
CA LEU A 270 -21.19 49.03 19.41
C LEU A 270 -22.55 49.72 19.28
N ASN A 271 -22.76 50.72 20.12
CA ASN A 271 -23.99 51.47 20.39
C ASN A 271 -25.10 50.72 21.12
N THR A 272 -25.60 51.38 22.16
CA THR A 272 -26.70 51.04 23.07
C THR A 272 -28.06 50.83 22.40
N GLU A 273 -28.13 50.73 21.07
CA GLU A 273 -29.36 50.36 20.39
C GLU A 273 -29.66 48.88 20.64
N ASP A 274 -30.71 48.62 21.43
CA ASP A 274 -31.24 47.28 21.72
C ASP A 274 -31.63 46.48 20.47
N LYS A 275 -31.61 47.11 19.28
CA LYS A 275 -32.00 46.55 17.98
C LYS A 275 -31.19 45.32 17.56
N TYR A 276 -29.96 45.15 18.04
CA TYR A 276 -29.08 44.05 17.63
C TYR A 276 -28.70 43.05 18.74
N LYS A 277 -29.16 43.27 19.98
CA LYS A 277 -28.91 42.33 21.07
C LYS A 277 -29.62 40.99 20.80
N LYS A 278 -28.93 39.88 21.07
CA LYS A 278 -29.40 38.49 20.94
C LYS A 278 -29.52 37.96 19.50
N ASN A 279 -28.93 38.64 18.52
CA ASN A 279 -28.92 38.18 17.14
C ASN A 279 -28.08 36.92 16.94
N LYS A 280 -28.66 35.92 16.28
CA LYS A 280 -27.94 34.72 15.82
C LYS A 280 -27.33 35.01 14.45
N GLY A 281 -26.14 34.50 14.23
CA GLY A 281 -25.42 34.68 12.97
C GLY A 281 -24.17 33.82 12.93
N ILE A 282 -23.30 34.16 11.99
CA ILE A 282 -22.00 33.51 11.81
C ILE A 282 -20.91 34.56 11.99
N LEU A 283 -19.94 34.23 12.83
CA LEU A 283 -18.69 34.96 12.98
C LEU A 283 -17.68 34.36 12.00
N PHE A 284 -17.23 35.17 11.06
CA PHE A 284 -16.20 34.86 10.08
C PHE A 284 -14.89 35.50 10.50
N ILE A 285 -13.82 34.72 10.40
CA ILE A 285 -12.45 35.10 10.71
C ILE A 285 -11.64 34.88 9.44
N THR A 286 -11.03 35.94 8.92
CA THR A 286 -10.02 35.87 7.85
C THR A 286 -8.68 36.36 8.39
N ASN A 287 -7.61 36.26 7.60
CA ASN A 287 -6.34 36.89 7.94
C ASN A 287 -6.43 38.43 8.00
N PHE A 288 -7.39 39.04 7.28
CA PHE A 288 -7.53 40.50 7.24
C PHE A 288 -8.61 41.02 8.18
N ASP A 289 -9.77 40.39 8.22
CA ASP A 289 -10.98 40.93 8.83
C ASP A 289 -11.74 39.94 9.73
N LEU A 290 -12.37 40.48 10.76
CA LEU A 290 -13.41 39.84 11.55
C LEU A 290 -14.77 40.36 11.08
N SER A 291 -15.66 39.47 10.66
CA SER A 291 -16.99 39.84 10.18
C SER A 291 -18.09 39.06 10.90
N PHE A 292 -19.21 39.70 11.20
CA PHE A 292 -20.40 39.00 11.72
C PHE A 292 -21.60 39.22 10.82
N VAL A 293 -22.12 38.13 10.26
CA VAL A 293 -23.33 38.14 9.42
C VAL A 293 -24.48 37.55 10.22
N ARG A 294 -25.52 38.36 10.44
CA ARG A 294 -26.74 37.97 11.12
C ARG A 294 -27.63 37.15 10.18
N GLU A 295 -28.28 36.11 10.72
CA GLU A 295 -29.37 35.41 10.06
C GLU A 295 -30.71 35.73 10.75
N GLN A 296 -31.73 36.15 9.98
CA GLN A 296 -33.08 36.43 10.48
C GLN A 296 -34.18 35.69 9.71
N GLY A 297 -35.22 35.22 10.41
CA GLY A 297 -36.42 34.64 9.79
C GLY A 297 -36.43 33.11 9.77
N LYS A 298 -37.61 32.51 10.01
CA LYS A 298 -37.79 31.05 10.14
C LYS A 298 -37.93 30.32 8.79
N ARG A 299 -38.45 30.98 7.74
CA ARG A 299 -38.74 30.37 6.42
C ARG A 299 -37.90 30.92 5.27
N LYS A 300 -37.52 32.20 5.31
CA LYS A 300 -36.55 32.84 4.39
C LYS A 300 -35.52 33.55 5.24
N LYS A 301 -34.35 32.94 5.42
CA LYS A 301 -33.26 33.55 6.21
C LYS A 301 -32.76 34.80 5.49
N LYS A 302 -33.11 35.98 5.97
CA LYS A 302 -32.49 37.25 5.57
C LYS A 302 -31.11 37.32 6.23
N GLN A 303 -30.10 37.65 5.44
CA GLN A 303 -28.72 37.79 5.86
C GLN A 303 -28.32 39.26 5.84
N GLU A 304 -27.64 39.72 6.88
CA GLU A 304 -27.26 41.13 7.04
C GLU A 304 -25.89 41.22 7.75
N GLY A 305 -24.92 41.90 7.15
CA GLY A 305 -23.63 42.17 7.76
C GLY A 305 -23.78 43.19 8.89
N ILE A 306 -23.41 42.81 10.11
CA ILE A 306 -23.55 43.68 11.30
C ILE A 306 -22.28 44.48 11.53
N PHE A 307 -21.11 43.87 11.35
CA PHE A 307 -19.83 44.58 11.32
C PHE A 307 -18.80 43.78 10.53
N LYS A 308 -17.80 44.51 10.04
CA LYS A 308 -16.55 44.03 9.44
C LYS A 308 -15.43 44.93 9.97
N ALA A 309 -14.41 44.34 10.60
CA ALA A 309 -13.36 45.05 11.33
C ALA A 309 -12.01 44.37 11.11
N PRO A 310 -10.92 45.11 10.79
CA PRO A 310 -9.62 44.50 10.58
C PRO A 310 -9.09 43.74 11.79
N VAL A 311 -8.58 42.53 11.58
CA VAL A 311 -7.94 41.69 12.61
C VAL A 311 -6.73 42.39 13.23
N LYS A 312 -6.00 43.19 12.44
CA LYS A 312 -4.87 44.01 12.91
C LYS A 312 -5.28 45.07 13.95
N ASP A 313 -6.53 45.55 13.89
CA ASP A 313 -7.03 46.57 14.81
C ASP A 313 -7.48 45.96 16.13
N LEU A 314 -7.44 44.64 16.27
CA LEU A 314 -7.94 43.97 17.45
C LEU A 314 -7.04 44.28 18.66
N THR A 315 -7.56 45.03 19.64
CA THR A 315 -6.79 45.45 20.82
C THR A 315 -6.85 44.42 21.94
N LYS A 316 -7.98 43.71 22.08
CA LYS A 316 -8.17 42.72 23.14
C LYS A 316 -9.09 41.58 22.71
N VAL A 317 -8.69 40.35 23.03
CA VAL A 317 -9.52 39.14 22.92
C VAL A 317 -9.40 38.34 24.19
N GLN A 318 -10.52 37.99 24.80
CA GLN A 318 -10.52 37.15 26.01
C GLN A 318 -11.88 36.50 26.23
N ILE A 319 -11.90 35.43 27.02
CA ILE A 319 -13.13 34.79 27.46
C ILE A 319 -13.57 35.46 28.78
N ARG A 320 -14.77 36.05 28.82
CA ARG A 320 -15.35 36.68 30.02
C ARG A 320 -16.51 35.86 30.58
N GLY A 321 -16.67 35.89 31.90
CA GLY A 321 -17.80 35.27 32.62
C GLY A 321 -17.43 33.94 33.29
N LYS A 322 -18.00 33.68 34.47
CA LYS A 322 -17.76 32.43 35.24
C LYS A 322 -18.70 31.29 34.82
N LEU A 323 -20.00 31.59 34.75
CA LEU A 323 -21.06 30.61 34.41
C LEU A 323 -21.45 30.67 32.93
N PHE A 324 -21.66 31.89 32.40
CA PHE A 324 -21.97 32.11 30.99
C PHE A 324 -20.77 32.75 30.30
N LYS A 325 -19.81 31.90 29.93
CA LYS A 325 -18.60 32.34 29.21
C LYS A 325 -19.00 32.94 27.87
N LYS A 326 -18.44 34.11 27.57
CA LYS A 326 -18.62 34.85 26.32
C LYS A 326 -17.26 35.21 25.74
N LEU A 327 -17.16 35.23 24.43
CA LEU A 327 -16.01 35.77 23.72
C LEU A 327 -16.13 37.29 23.70
N TYR A 328 -15.17 37.97 24.32
CA TYR A 328 -15.07 39.43 24.34
C TYR A 328 -13.99 39.87 23.35
N ILE A 329 -14.37 40.79 22.45
CA ILE A 329 -13.55 41.31 21.36
C ILE A 329 -13.58 42.83 21.42
N GLU A 330 -12.42 43.48 21.39
CA GLU A 330 -12.27 44.93 21.50
C GLU A 330 -11.41 45.48 20.37
N PHE A 331 -11.86 46.59 19.80
CA PHE A 331 -11.21 47.40 18.78
C PHE A 331 -11.13 48.86 19.29
N PRO A 332 -10.30 49.74 18.68
CA PRO A 332 -10.19 51.14 19.09
C PRO A 332 -11.52 51.89 18.98
N TYR A 333 -12.34 51.50 18.01
CA TYR A 333 -13.63 52.09 17.74
C TYR A 333 -14.79 51.36 18.41
N GLY A 334 -14.55 50.29 19.19
CA GLY A 334 -15.52 49.75 20.14
C GLY A 334 -15.47 48.22 20.38
N ARG A 335 -16.51 47.68 21.01
CA ARG A 335 -16.46 46.36 21.66
C ARG A 335 -17.65 45.47 21.35
N TYR A 336 -17.40 44.16 21.27
CA TYR A 336 -18.38 43.14 20.97
C TYR A 336 -18.28 41.95 21.93
N GLU A 337 -19.42 41.36 22.28
CA GLU A 337 -19.50 40.14 23.07
C GLU A 337 -20.30 39.07 22.31
N PHE A 338 -19.74 37.88 22.15
CA PHE A 338 -20.39 36.74 21.51
C PHE A 338 -20.62 35.61 22.50
N THR A 339 -21.81 35.03 22.43
CA THR A 339 -22.09 33.71 23.01
C THR A 339 -21.85 32.67 21.93
N LEU A 340 -20.99 31.71 22.22
CA LEU A 340 -20.60 30.61 21.34
C LEU A 340 -21.04 29.28 21.96
N PRO A 341 -21.04 28.17 21.19
CA PRO A 341 -21.18 26.84 21.77
C PRO A 341 -20.09 26.60 22.85
N PRO A 342 -20.42 25.91 23.96
CA PRO A 342 -19.55 25.85 25.14
C PRO A 342 -18.16 25.28 24.88
N ASN A 343 -18.02 24.34 23.94
CA ASN A 343 -16.76 23.69 23.59
C ASN A 343 -15.94 24.44 22.51
N SER A 344 -16.44 25.58 22.03
CA SER A 344 -15.84 26.31 20.90
C SER A 344 -15.12 27.59 21.31
N LEU A 345 -15.30 28.06 22.54
CA LEU A 345 -14.75 29.35 23.01
C LEU A 345 -13.22 29.42 22.97
N SER A 346 -12.52 28.39 23.46
CA SER A 346 -11.06 28.31 23.39
C SER A 346 -10.59 28.25 21.94
N ARG A 347 -11.19 27.38 21.13
CA ARG A 347 -10.83 27.22 19.71
C ARG A 347 -10.96 28.52 18.93
N VAL A 348 -12.06 29.26 19.12
CA VAL A 348 -12.27 30.54 18.42
C VAL A 348 -11.24 31.57 18.88
N LEU A 349 -10.85 31.57 20.16
CA LEU A 349 -9.76 32.42 20.64
C LEU A 349 -8.45 32.06 19.93
N ASP A 350 -8.12 30.78 19.81
CA ASP A 350 -6.90 30.31 19.14
C ASP A 350 -6.90 30.68 17.66
N TYR A 351 -8.01 30.51 16.95
CA TYR A 351 -8.15 30.94 15.55
C TYR A 351 -8.08 32.46 15.36
N LEU A 352 -8.57 33.26 16.32
CA LEU A 352 -8.41 34.71 16.29
C LEU A 352 -6.95 35.14 16.47
N LEU A 353 -6.19 34.41 17.28
CA LEU A 353 -4.76 34.64 17.45
C LEU A 353 -4.01 34.20 16.19
N LEU A 354 -4.30 33.01 15.66
CA LEU A 354 -3.74 32.49 14.43
C LEU A 354 -3.98 33.43 13.24
N ALA A 355 -5.18 34.02 13.14
CA ALA A 355 -5.54 34.94 12.06
C ALA A 355 -4.56 36.11 11.92
N ARG A 356 -3.95 36.59 13.01
CA ARG A 356 -2.98 37.70 12.99
C ARG A 356 -1.66 37.34 12.32
N SER A 357 -1.27 36.07 12.39
CA SER A 357 -0.01 35.55 11.86
C SER A 357 -0.26 34.52 10.76
N PHE A 358 -1.46 34.49 10.17
CA PHE A 358 -1.85 33.41 9.25
C PHE A 358 -0.96 33.39 8.01
N ASP A 359 -0.63 34.56 7.45
CA ASP A 359 0.26 34.65 6.28
C ASP A 359 1.71 34.29 6.59
N GLU A 360 2.16 34.52 7.83
CA GLU A 360 3.53 34.16 8.28
C GLU A 360 3.64 32.66 8.58
N THR A 361 2.56 32.05 9.08
CA THR A 361 2.53 30.65 9.53
C THR A 361 2.13 29.68 8.42
N VAL A 362 1.31 30.13 7.47
CA VAL A 362 0.76 29.30 6.39
C VAL A 362 1.42 29.68 5.07
N ILE A 363 2.66 29.23 4.91
CA ILE A 363 3.44 29.45 3.68
C ILE A 363 3.05 28.38 2.66
N TYR A 364 2.32 28.78 1.64
CA TYR A 364 1.90 27.90 0.54
C TYR A 364 3.07 27.62 -0.42
N ASP A 365 3.45 26.35 -0.55
CA ASP A 365 4.49 25.94 -1.49
C ASP A 365 3.94 25.82 -2.92
N LYS A 366 4.10 26.91 -3.69
CA LYS A 366 3.73 26.97 -5.10
C LYS A 366 4.50 25.97 -5.97
N LEU A 367 5.75 25.64 -5.61
CA LEU A 367 6.57 24.71 -6.38
C LEU A 367 6.07 23.28 -6.18
N ALA A 368 5.80 22.88 -4.95
CA ALA A 368 5.19 21.59 -4.64
C ALA A 368 3.84 21.42 -5.34
N ALA A 369 2.98 22.45 -5.29
CA ALA A 369 1.69 22.43 -5.99
C ALA A 369 1.83 22.25 -7.51
N LYS A 370 2.81 22.93 -8.13
CA LYS A 370 3.10 22.77 -9.56
C LYS A 370 3.62 21.37 -9.89
N LYS A 371 4.53 20.83 -9.05
CA LYS A 371 5.02 19.46 -9.19
C LYS A 371 3.86 18.46 -9.10
N LEU A 372 3.03 18.57 -8.07
CA LEU A 372 1.85 17.74 -7.85
C LEU A 372 0.87 17.79 -9.04
N TYR A 373 0.62 18.98 -9.59
CA TYR A 373 -0.23 19.15 -10.77
C TYR A 373 0.31 18.35 -11.97
N ASN A 374 1.63 18.34 -12.17
CA ASN A 374 2.29 17.67 -13.28
C ASN A 374 2.52 16.17 -13.05
N VAL A 375 2.29 15.63 -11.85
CA VAL A 375 2.43 14.18 -11.64
C VAL A 375 1.31 13.45 -12.37
N GLU A 376 1.74 12.52 -13.23
CA GLU A 376 0.91 11.54 -13.91
C GLU A 376 1.50 10.15 -13.66
N ILE A 377 0.66 9.27 -13.12
CA ILE A 377 0.91 7.83 -13.00
C ILE A 377 0.17 7.14 -14.13
N ASP A 378 0.91 6.35 -14.90
CA ASP A 378 0.36 5.38 -15.84
C ASP A 378 0.61 3.95 -15.32
N LEU A 379 -0.37 3.08 -15.50
CA LEU A 379 -0.32 1.65 -15.17
C LEU A 379 -0.43 0.76 -16.42
N SER A 380 -0.48 1.37 -17.61
CA SER A 380 -0.64 0.67 -18.89
C SER A 380 0.53 -0.29 -19.17
N ASP A 381 1.74 0.09 -18.80
CA ASP A 381 2.94 -0.74 -18.91
C ASP A 381 2.81 -2.08 -18.17
N ILE A 382 2.38 -2.06 -16.90
CA ILE A 382 2.17 -3.29 -16.12
C ILE A 382 1.00 -4.09 -16.69
N SER A 383 -0.11 -3.40 -16.98
CA SER A 383 -1.33 -4.04 -17.49
C SER A 383 -1.07 -4.74 -18.82
N ASN A 384 -0.40 -4.06 -19.75
CA ASN A 384 -0.06 -4.61 -21.06
C ASN A 384 0.91 -5.77 -20.93
N TYR A 385 1.93 -5.64 -20.08
CA TYR A 385 2.90 -6.72 -19.86
C TYR A 385 2.25 -7.99 -19.29
N ILE A 386 1.33 -7.86 -18.33
CA ILE A 386 0.55 -8.98 -17.79
C ILE A 386 -0.32 -9.60 -18.90
N GLU A 387 -1.09 -8.80 -19.64
CA GLU A 387 -1.99 -9.31 -20.68
C GLU A 387 -1.24 -9.97 -21.84
N GLU A 388 -0.15 -9.37 -22.32
CA GLU A 388 0.71 -9.97 -23.35
C GLU A 388 1.29 -11.31 -22.88
N THR A 389 1.71 -11.38 -21.62
CA THR A 389 2.23 -12.61 -21.03
C THR A 389 1.17 -13.69 -20.95
N ILE A 390 -0.02 -13.37 -20.44
CA ILE A 390 -1.15 -14.30 -20.38
C ILE A 390 -1.44 -14.81 -21.79
N ASN A 391 -1.66 -13.90 -22.74
CA ASN A 391 -1.96 -14.27 -24.13
C ASN A 391 -0.86 -15.14 -24.75
N SER A 392 0.40 -14.89 -24.43
CA SER A 392 1.55 -15.72 -24.85
C SER A 392 1.45 -17.14 -24.29
N PHE A 393 1.20 -17.33 -22.99
CA PHE A 393 1.06 -18.67 -22.39
C PHE A 393 -0.15 -19.44 -22.96
N PHE A 394 -1.30 -18.79 -23.15
CA PHE A 394 -2.48 -19.45 -23.73
C PHE A 394 -2.26 -19.79 -25.21
N SER A 395 -1.60 -18.92 -25.97
CA SER A 395 -1.26 -19.18 -27.38
C SER A 395 -0.28 -20.35 -27.50
N LEU A 396 0.74 -20.39 -26.65
CA LEU A 396 1.66 -21.52 -26.56
C LEU A 396 0.91 -22.81 -26.22
N LYS A 397 0.01 -22.79 -25.23
CA LYS A 397 -0.77 -23.98 -24.87
C LYS A 397 -1.62 -24.51 -26.05
N CYS A 398 -2.24 -23.63 -26.83
CA CYS A 398 -2.95 -24.00 -28.04
C CYS A 398 -2.05 -24.69 -29.07
N GLN A 399 -0.81 -24.22 -29.24
CA GLN A 399 0.17 -24.87 -30.13
C GLN A 399 0.53 -26.28 -29.65
N TYR A 400 0.77 -26.47 -28.35
CA TYR A 400 1.03 -27.79 -27.77
C TYR A 400 -0.13 -28.77 -28.01
N ASN A 401 -1.37 -28.30 -27.83
CA ASN A 401 -2.55 -29.13 -28.08
C ASN A 401 -2.67 -29.53 -29.56
N ASN A 402 -2.36 -28.61 -30.50
CA ASN A 402 -2.42 -28.85 -31.94
C ASN A 402 -1.31 -29.80 -32.45
N VAL A 403 -0.10 -29.70 -31.92
CA VAL A 403 1.00 -30.63 -32.26
C VAL A 403 0.67 -32.05 -31.80
N ASN A 404 0.11 -32.19 -30.59
CA ASN A 404 -0.29 -33.49 -30.06
C ASN A 404 -1.50 -34.10 -30.79
N SER A 405 -2.41 -33.30 -31.36
CA SER A 405 -3.49 -33.82 -32.20
C SER A 405 -3.02 -34.25 -33.59
N ASN A 406 -2.08 -33.52 -34.20
CA ASN A 406 -1.56 -33.85 -35.53
C ASN A 406 -0.67 -35.09 -35.53
N ASN A 407 0.14 -35.30 -34.48
CA ASN A 407 0.92 -36.53 -34.32
C ASN A 407 0.03 -37.77 -34.14
N LYS A 408 -1.12 -37.63 -33.45
CA LYS A 408 -2.11 -38.71 -33.35
C LYS A 408 -2.76 -39.04 -34.69
N MET A 409 -3.04 -38.06 -35.57
CA MET A 409 -3.57 -38.33 -36.91
C MET A 409 -2.53 -38.91 -37.89
N ALA A 410 -1.27 -38.55 -37.78
CA ALA A 410 -0.19 -39.13 -38.60
C ALA A 410 0.05 -40.61 -38.28
N GLU A 411 -0.09 -41.04 -37.02
CA GLU A 411 0.07 -42.44 -36.60
C GLU A 411 -1.05 -43.36 -37.16
N TYR A 412 -2.25 -42.84 -37.44
CA TYR A 412 -3.35 -43.62 -38.03
C TYR A 412 -3.24 -43.80 -39.55
N ASN A 413 -2.55 -42.90 -40.27
CA ASN A 413 -2.44 -42.97 -41.73
C ASN A 413 -1.28 -43.86 -42.24
N VAL A 414 -0.38 -44.32 -41.36
CA VAL A 414 0.76 -45.17 -41.75
C VAL A 414 0.44 -46.68 -41.63
N VAL A 415 -0.64 -47.08 -40.95
CA VAL A 415 -0.96 -48.50 -40.72
C VAL A 415 -1.96 -49.08 -41.75
N SER A 416 -2.53 -48.26 -42.65
CA SER A 416 -3.55 -48.72 -43.63
C SER A 416 -3.04 -48.91 -45.07
N SER A 417 -1.73 -48.90 -45.35
CA SER A 417 -1.21 -49.05 -46.73
C SER A 417 -0.44 -50.36 -47.02
N MET A 418 -0.58 -51.39 -46.17
CA MET A 418 0.12 -52.68 -46.34
C MET A 418 -0.82 -53.88 -46.57
N PHE A 419 -1.99 -53.71 -47.20
CA PHE A 419 -2.73 -54.86 -47.76
C PHE A 419 -3.60 -54.41 -48.95
N ASN A 420 -2.99 -54.34 -50.13
CA ASN A 420 -3.63 -54.78 -51.38
C ASN A 420 -2.58 -54.84 -52.49
N GLN A 421 -1.92 -55.99 -52.58
CA GLN A 421 -1.30 -56.41 -53.82
C GLN A 421 -2.39 -56.98 -54.72
N ASN A 422 -2.61 -56.38 -55.89
CA ASN A 422 -3.03 -57.14 -57.04
C ASN A 422 -2.38 -56.56 -58.31
N PRO A 423 -1.69 -57.37 -59.12
CA PRO A 423 -0.99 -56.92 -60.30
C PRO A 423 -1.91 -57.04 -61.52
N ASN A 424 -2.00 -55.98 -62.33
CA ASN A 424 -2.03 -56.03 -63.81
C ASN A 424 -2.49 -54.69 -64.41
N ASN A 425 -1.92 -54.43 -65.60
CA ASN A 425 -2.32 -53.47 -66.64
C ASN A 425 -1.72 -52.05 -66.63
N LEU A 426 -0.61 -51.94 -67.38
CA LEU A 426 -0.45 -51.17 -68.63
C LEU A 426 -1.14 -49.79 -68.80
N GLN A 427 -0.25 -48.82 -69.11
CA GLN A 427 -0.32 -47.78 -70.16
C GLN A 427 -1.38 -46.65 -70.12
N SER A 428 -0.83 -45.45 -70.36
CA SER A 428 -1.38 -44.32 -71.16
C SER A 428 -1.86 -43.08 -70.39
N ARG A 429 -1.12 -41.97 -70.62
CA ARG A 429 -1.56 -40.58 -70.93
C ARG A 429 -2.84 -40.01 -70.30
N PRO A 430 -2.78 -38.70 -70.00
CA PRO A 430 -3.76 -37.79 -70.61
C PRO A 430 -3.11 -36.51 -71.17
N PRO A 431 -3.77 -35.88 -72.16
CA PRO A 431 -3.69 -34.44 -72.31
C PRO A 431 -5.08 -33.77 -72.46
N PHE A 432 -5.08 -32.45 -72.27
CA PHE A 432 -6.12 -31.45 -72.62
C PHE A 432 -7.38 -31.37 -71.73
N GLN A 433 -7.54 -30.26 -71.00
CA GLN A 433 -8.26 -29.03 -71.34
C GLN A 433 -9.77 -29.24 -71.58
N ASN A 434 -10.61 -28.62 -70.73
CA ASN A 434 -11.59 -27.67 -71.25
C ASN A 434 -12.20 -26.74 -70.20
N GLN A 435 -12.60 -25.59 -70.72
CA GLN A 435 -13.22 -24.41 -70.10
C GLN A 435 -14.64 -24.69 -69.60
N ASN A 436 -15.14 -23.87 -68.66
CA ASN A 436 -16.44 -23.20 -68.82
C ASN A 436 -16.65 -22.05 -67.82
N GLN A 437 -17.12 -20.93 -68.37
CA GLN A 437 -17.57 -19.70 -67.72
C GLN A 437 -19.04 -19.80 -67.32
N ILE A 438 -19.48 -19.17 -66.22
CA ILE A 438 -20.86 -18.62 -66.09
C ILE A 438 -20.81 -17.27 -65.35
N MET A 439 -21.57 -16.33 -65.92
CA MET A 439 -21.70 -14.89 -65.65
C MET A 439 -22.40 -14.50 -64.34
N LYS A 440 -22.15 -13.26 -63.90
CA LYS A 440 -23.04 -12.44 -63.03
C LYS A 440 -23.47 -11.17 -63.77
N PRO A 441 -24.67 -10.61 -63.49
CA PRO A 441 -25.18 -9.43 -64.18
C PRO A 441 -24.77 -8.09 -63.55
N TYR A 442 -24.92 -7.07 -64.39
CA TYR A 442 -24.53 -5.65 -64.31
C TYR A 442 -25.64 -4.72 -63.75
N ASN A 443 -25.20 -3.55 -63.24
CA ASN A 443 -25.72 -2.17 -63.40
C ASN A 443 -25.58 -1.37 -62.08
N ASN A 444 -25.25 -0.07 -62.01
CA ASN A 444 -24.70 0.92 -62.95
C ASN A 444 -24.30 2.20 -62.14
N ASN A 445 -23.14 2.80 -62.48
CA ASN A 445 -22.77 4.23 -62.65
C ASN A 445 -23.17 5.34 -61.61
N LEU A 446 -22.24 6.01 -60.89
CA LEU A 446 -21.32 7.16 -61.21
C LEU A 446 -21.94 8.56 -60.89
N PRO A 447 -21.23 9.72 -60.79
CA PRO A 447 -19.78 10.04 -60.66
C PRO A 447 -19.43 11.24 -59.69
N PHE A 448 -18.14 11.45 -59.37
CA PHE A 448 -17.36 12.72 -59.55
C PHE A 448 -16.01 12.71 -58.78
N SER A 449 -14.96 13.18 -59.46
CA SER A 449 -13.50 13.25 -59.13
C SER A 449 -13.13 14.62 -58.47
N PRO A 450 -11.86 15.08 -58.29
CA PRO A 450 -10.52 14.45 -58.16
C PRO A 450 -9.69 15.00 -56.95
N TYR A 451 -8.58 14.35 -56.56
CA TYR A 451 -7.20 14.89 -56.60
C TYR A 451 -6.19 13.94 -55.93
N GLN A 452 -5.06 13.79 -56.61
CA GLN A 452 -3.91 12.95 -56.34
C GLN A 452 -3.12 13.41 -55.08
N ASN A 453 -2.53 12.48 -54.32
CA ASN A 453 -1.07 12.37 -54.36
C ASN A 453 -0.54 11.03 -53.83
N ASN A 454 0.52 10.58 -54.49
CA ASN A 454 1.24 9.33 -54.28
C ASN A 454 2.01 9.31 -52.96
N ASN A 455 1.98 8.18 -52.25
CA ASN A 455 3.22 7.53 -51.83
C ASN A 455 3.01 6.01 -51.68
N ARG A 456 3.75 5.26 -52.50
CA ARG A 456 3.87 3.81 -52.46
C ARG A 456 4.63 3.43 -51.19
N ILE A 457 3.98 2.69 -50.29
CA ILE A 457 4.68 1.78 -49.38
C ILE A 457 4.23 0.38 -49.77
N SER A 458 5.21 -0.44 -50.13
CA SER A 458 5.09 -1.83 -50.49
C SER A 458 4.47 -2.64 -49.36
N ASN A 459 3.35 -3.31 -49.65
CA ASN A 459 2.84 -4.42 -48.86
C ASN A 459 3.88 -5.55 -48.85
N GLN A 460 4.64 -5.67 -47.77
CA GLN A 460 5.34 -6.91 -47.46
C GLN A 460 4.32 -7.89 -46.91
N ARG A 461 4.06 -8.94 -47.70
CA ARG A 461 3.36 -10.15 -47.26
C ARG A 461 4.11 -10.71 -46.06
N MET A 462 3.46 -10.76 -44.90
CA MET A 462 3.87 -11.59 -43.77
C MET A 462 3.88 -13.05 -44.21
N GLY A 463 5.08 -13.61 -44.38
CA GLY A 463 5.27 -15.03 -44.58
C GLY A 463 4.88 -15.79 -43.31
N GLN A 464 4.17 -16.91 -43.48
CA GLN A 464 3.92 -17.86 -42.41
C GLN A 464 5.25 -18.50 -41.99
N ILE A 465 5.54 -18.45 -40.68
CA ILE A 465 6.65 -19.17 -40.05
C ILE A 465 6.31 -20.66 -40.08
N GLN A 466 7.15 -21.48 -40.72
CA GLN A 466 6.89 -22.92 -40.87
C GLN A 466 7.90 -23.82 -40.15
N THR A 467 9.07 -23.31 -39.69
CA THR A 467 10.03 -24.15 -38.96
C THR A 467 10.74 -23.45 -37.79
N PRO A 468 11.30 -24.21 -36.81
CA PRO A 468 11.99 -23.67 -35.63
C PRO A 468 13.29 -22.92 -35.91
N GLU A 469 13.91 -23.06 -37.10
CA GLU A 469 15.13 -22.31 -37.44
C GLU A 469 14.88 -20.80 -37.65
N ASP A 470 13.66 -20.40 -37.98
CA ASP A 470 13.29 -18.99 -38.23
C ASP A 470 13.33 -18.11 -36.95
N LEU A 471 13.33 -18.72 -35.77
CA LEU A 471 13.40 -18.03 -34.46
C LEU A 471 14.81 -17.54 -34.12
N ASN A 472 15.86 -18.17 -34.65
CA ASN A 472 17.24 -17.76 -34.38
C ASN A 472 17.66 -16.50 -35.17
N TYR A 473 16.90 -16.10 -36.19
CA TYR A 473 17.21 -14.93 -37.01
C TYR A 473 16.74 -13.60 -36.38
N TYR A 474 15.76 -13.65 -35.46
CA TYR A 474 15.25 -12.46 -34.75
C TYR A 474 16.14 -12.01 -33.57
N GLY A 475 17.01 -12.88 -33.05
CA GLY A 475 17.95 -12.53 -31.97
C GLY A 475 19.12 -11.63 -32.40
N ASN A 476 19.42 -11.55 -33.70
CA ASN A 476 20.56 -10.78 -34.22
C ASN A 476 20.19 -9.38 -34.74
N THR A 477 18.92 -9.09 -34.98
CA THR A 477 18.47 -7.78 -35.52
C THR A 477 18.33 -6.68 -34.45
N MET A 478 18.26 -7.04 -33.16
CA MET A 478 18.25 -6.07 -32.04
C MET A 478 19.65 -5.51 -31.69
N ARG A 479 20.75 -6.02 -32.27
CA ARG A 479 22.12 -5.50 -32.06
C ARG A 479 22.42 -4.20 -32.82
N HIS A 480 21.51 -3.69 -33.64
CA HIS A 480 21.74 -2.49 -34.47
C HIS A 480 21.10 -1.21 -33.93
N TYR A 481 20.56 -1.23 -32.71
CA TYR A 481 19.90 -0.06 -32.09
C TYR A 481 20.59 0.46 -30.82
N LEU A 482 21.85 0.08 -30.54
CA LEU A 482 22.63 0.62 -29.41
C LEU A 482 23.47 1.85 -29.82
N PRO A 483 23.60 2.90 -28.98
CA PRO A 483 24.40 4.10 -29.27
C PRO A 483 25.91 3.79 -29.39
N PRO A 484 26.69 4.57 -30.15
CA PRO A 484 28.04 4.22 -30.61
C PRO A 484 29.16 4.38 -29.57
N ASN A 485 28.91 4.31 -28.26
CA ASN A 485 29.95 4.55 -27.25
C ASN A 485 29.85 3.63 -26.01
N TYR A 486 29.67 2.33 -26.23
CA TYR A 486 29.71 1.32 -25.17
C TYR A 486 30.99 0.50 -25.28
N ASN A 487 31.90 0.67 -24.32
CA ASN A 487 33.20 -0.02 -24.26
C ASN A 487 33.01 -1.41 -23.63
N GLN A 488 33.36 -2.47 -24.35
CA GLN A 488 33.03 -3.87 -23.98
C GLN A 488 34.10 -4.59 -23.15
N ASP A 489 35.17 -3.92 -22.73
CA ASP A 489 36.36 -4.57 -22.14
C ASP A 489 36.44 -4.56 -20.60
N GLU A 490 35.40 -4.14 -19.87
CA GLU A 490 35.43 -4.06 -18.39
C GLU A 490 34.59 -5.10 -17.63
N PHE A 491 34.10 -6.17 -18.27
CA PHE A 491 33.38 -7.24 -17.54
C PHE A 491 34.05 -8.61 -17.67
N PHE A 492 34.75 -9.00 -16.61
CA PHE A 492 35.13 -10.39 -16.37
C PHE A 492 33.93 -11.17 -15.82
N LEU A 493 33.56 -12.26 -16.50
CA LEU A 493 32.63 -13.28 -15.99
C LEU A 493 33.21 -13.95 -14.74
N GLN A 494 32.59 -13.76 -13.57
CA GLN A 494 32.90 -14.53 -12.36
C GLN A 494 32.09 -15.83 -12.32
N ASN A 495 32.81 -16.94 -12.15
CA ASN A 495 32.29 -18.31 -12.00
C ASN A 495 31.72 -18.52 -10.59
N PHE A 496 30.44 -18.90 -10.47
CA PHE A 496 29.70 -19.00 -9.20
C PHE A 496 29.91 -20.29 -8.38
N TYR A 497 30.99 -21.05 -8.59
CA TYR A 497 31.21 -22.35 -7.92
C TYR A 497 32.42 -22.40 -6.97
N ASN A 498 32.59 -21.43 -6.05
CA ASN A 498 33.51 -21.64 -4.92
C ASN A 498 33.17 -20.77 -3.70
N THR A 499 32.81 -21.40 -2.57
CA THR A 499 32.29 -20.73 -1.37
C THR A 499 33.33 -20.38 -0.29
N ASN A 500 34.63 -20.62 -0.50
CA ASN A 500 35.66 -20.39 0.53
C ASN A 500 36.93 -19.68 0.03
N ARG A 501 36.81 -18.43 -0.44
CA ARG A 501 37.99 -17.57 -0.67
C ARG A 501 37.83 -16.22 0.00
N ILE A 502 38.30 -16.15 1.25
CA ILE A 502 38.66 -14.89 1.91
C ILE A 502 39.93 -14.39 1.21
N GLN A 503 39.85 -13.26 0.50
CA GLN A 503 41.03 -12.54 0.05
C GLN A 503 40.92 -11.06 0.40
N ASN A 504 41.86 -10.65 1.24
CA ASN A 504 42.22 -9.29 1.58
C ASN A 504 42.41 -8.46 0.31
N TYR A 505 41.73 -7.32 0.21
CA TYR A 505 42.02 -6.32 -0.79
C TYR A 505 43.12 -5.39 -0.26
N GLU A 506 44.29 -5.44 -0.89
CA GLU A 506 45.25 -4.32 -0.87
C GLU A 506 44.71 -3.20 -1.77
N PRO A 507 44.64 -1.94 -1.30
CA PRO A 507 44.25 -0.84 -2.16
C PRO A 507 45.41 -0.45 -3.08
N LYS A 508 45.22 -0.63 -4.39
CA LYS A 508 46.07 -0.02 -5.41
C LYS A 508 45.94 1.50 -5.33
N GLN A 509 47.09 2.14 -5.13
CA GLN A 509 47.29 3.59 -5.14
C GLN A 509 46.93 4.17 -6.52
N PHE A 510 46.01 5.14 -6.54
CA PHE A 510 45.88 6.07 -7.64
C PHE A 510 46.69 7.34 -7.34
N ASN A 511 47.65 7.61 -8.22
CA ASN A 511 48.41 8.85 -8.29
C ASN A 511 47.52 9.94 -8.89
N SER A 512 47.07 10.89 -8.08
CA SER A 512 46.65 12.22 -8.55
C SER A 512 47.08 13.24 -7.50
N GLY A 513 48.13 14.00 -7.83
CA GLY A 513 48.67 15.02 -6.96
C GLY A 513 47.69 16.17 -6.80
N PHE A 514 47.23 16.40 -5.57
CA PHE A 514 47.02 17.71 -4.99
C PHE A 514 47.22 17.59 -3.48
N ASN A 515 48.23 18.32 -2.99
CA ASN A 515 48.56 18.43 -1.57
C ASN A 515 47.43 19.08 -0.79
N ASN A 516 46.93 18.41 0.26
CA ASN A 516 46.75 19.01 1.59
C ASN A 516 46.54 17.90 2.63
N SER A 517 47.48 17.84 3.56
CA SER A 517 47.53 16.93 4.70
C SER A 517 46.77 17.53 5.88
N VAL A 518 46.01 16.70 6.62
CA VAL A 518 46.13 16.45 8.08
C VAL A 518 44.95 15.54 8.55
N SER A 519 45.32 14.29 8.85
CA SER A 519 44.77 13.27 9.79
C SER A 519 43.27 13.20 10.16
N ASP A 520 42.55 12.24 9.54
CA ASP A 520 41.21 11.75 9.96
C ASP A 520 41.21 10.29 10.46
N ILE A 521 42.38 9.62 10.41
CA ILE A 521 42.51 8.21 10.82
C ILE A 521 42.47 8.05 12.35
N ASP A 522 43.05 9.00 13.09
CA ASP A 522 43.04 8.95 14.56
C ASP A 522 41.66 9.27 15.14
N GLN A 523 40.88 10.14 14.49
CA GLN A 523 39.49 10.40 14.87
C GLN A 523 38.60 9.19 14.60
N LYS A 524 38.78 8.52 13.45
CA LYS A 524 38.10 7.27 13.13
C LYS A 524 38.43 6.15 14.12
N ASN A 525 39.70 6.01 14.52
CA ASN A 525 40.12 5.01 15.51
C ASN A 525 39.62 5.34 16.93
N LEU A 526 39.53 6.63 17.28
CA LEU A 526 38.95 7.10 18.54
C LEU A 526 37.44 6.82 18.59
N LEU A 527 36.72 7.08 17.50
CA LEU A 527 35.29 6.80 17.34
C LEU A 527 34.98 5.30 17.39
N MET A 528 35.80 4.48 16.72
CA MET A 528 35.66 3.01 16.77
C MET A 528 35.90 2.48 18.19
N ARG A 529 36.91 2.98 18.92
CA ARG A 529 37.11 2.63 20.34
C ARG A 529 35.95 3.08 21.23
N LYS A 530 35.33 4.24 20.94
CA LYS A 530 34.17 4.75 21.68
C LYS A 530 32.91 3.91 21.43
N LEU A 531 32.69 3.48 20.20
CA LEU A 531 31.62 2.56 19.81
C LEU A 531 31.79 1.17 20.43
N GLU A 532 33.01 0.65 20.45
CA GLU A 532 33.31 -0.64 21.06
C GLU A 532 33.15 -0.60 22.60
N GLN A 533 33.46 0.53 23.24
CA GLN A 533 33.18 0.74 24.67
C GLN A 533 31.67 0.81 24.94
N LEU A 534 30.91 1.56 24.15
CA LEU A 534 29.46 1.67 24.32
C LEU A 534 28.74 0.32 24.17
N GLN A 535 29.18 -0.51 23.23
CA GLN A 535 28.60 -1.85 23.04
C GLN A 535 28.97 -2.84 24.15
N ARG A 536 30.10 -2.64 24.84
CA ARG A 536 30.52 -3.52 25.96
C ARG A 536 29.83 -3.19 27.29
N TYR A 537 29.24 -2.00 27.46
CA TYR A 537 28.60 -1.59 28.72
C TYR A 537 27.06 -1.68 28.73
N ASP A 538 26.41 -1.98 27.59
CA ASP A 538 24.94 -2.12 27.53
C ASP A 538 24.39 -3.51 27.90
N ARG A 539 25.25 -4.42 28.39
CA ARG A 539 24.81 -5.70 28.96
C ARG A 539 25.46 -5.94 30.31
N SER A 540 24.87 -5.34 31.34
CA SER A 540 24.67 -5.86 32.72
C SER A 540 24.89 -4.80 33.80
N PHE A 541 23.85 -4.47 34.55
CA PHE A 541 23.99 -4.00 35.94
C PHE A 541 22.82 -4.49 36.81
N PRO A 542 23.09 -5.08 37.98
CA PRO A 542 22.13 -5.17 39.06
C PRO A 542 22.16 -3.91 39.94
N THR A 543 21.02 -3.65 40.58
CA THR A 543 20.74 -2.59 41.56
C THR A 543 21.60 -2.65 42.83
N ARG A 544 22.18 -1.51 43.28
CA ARG A 544 21.97 -0.92 44.63
C ARG A 544 22.79 0.35 44.90
N ASN A 545 22.09 1.34 45.48
CA ASN A 545 22.47 2.37 46.47
C ASN A 545 23.93 2.86 46.58
N GLY A 546 24.10 4.19 46.53
CA GLY A 546 25.29 4.85 47.10
C GLY A 546 25.40 6.33 46.75
N ILE A 547 25.13 7.18 47.74
CA ILE A 547 25.41 8.62 47.80
C ILE A 547 26.93 8.86 47.71
N HIS A 548 27.41 9.85 46.95
CA HIS A 548 28.35 10.89 47.41
C HIS A 548 28.76 11.90 46.32
N ASN A 549 28.86 13.15 46.76
CA ASN A 549 29.46 14.33 46.10
C ASN A 549 30.86 14.06 45.53
N TYR A 550 31.23 14.76 44.46
CA TYR A 550 32.52 15.46 44.36
C TYR A 550 32.45 16.63 43.37
N ASN A 551 32.84 17.80 43.85
CA ASN A 551 33.29 18.96 43.09
C ASN A 551 34.81 18.86 42.86
N GLU A 552 35.31 19.70 41.95
CA GLU A 552 36.64 20.34 41.91
C GLU A 552 37.73 19.84 40.93
N PHE A 553 38.35 20.86 40.28
CA PHE A 553 39.53 20.94 39.39
C PHE A 553 39.36 20.41 37.94
N PHE A 554 39.47 21.24 36.88
CA PHE A 554 40.56 22.18 36.57
C PHE A 554 40.10 23.50 35.89
N SER A 555 40.67 24.61 36.38
CA SER A 555 40.96 25.89 35.70
C SER A 555 42.04 25.65 34.61
N ASP A 556 42.16 26.39 33.50
CA ASP A 556 42.51 27.83 33.39
C ASP A 556 42.42 28.29 31.88
N PRO A 557 42.81 29.51 31.43
CA PRO A 557 41.87 30.52 30.94
C PRO A 557 42.17 31.07 29.52
N THR A 558 41.44 32.12 29.15
CA THR A 558 41.67 33.11 28.06
C THR A 558 41.00 32.85 26.70
N GLN A 559 39.89 33.57 26.43
CA GLN A 559 39.86 34.67 25.46
C GLN A 559 38.52 35.43 25.49
N TYR A 560 38.62 36.73 25.28
CA TYR A 560 37.60 37.77 25.46
C TYR A 560 36.49 37.76 24.40
N LYS A 561 35.21 37.83 24.85
CA LYS A 561 34.01 38.61 24.42
C LYS A 561 33.73 38.90 22.91
N PRO A 562 32.46 39.10 22.46
CA PRO A 562 31.33 39.61 23.24
C PRO A 562 29.95 38.93 23.07
N GLN A 563 29.13 39.22 24.07
CA GLN A 563 27.70 38.97 24.22
C GLN A 563 26.86 39.13 22.95
N ARG A 564 26.10 38.09 22.60
CA ARG A 564 24.76 38.25 22.03
C ARG A 564 23.77 37.50 22.92
N LYS A 565 22.89 38.27 23.57
CA LYS A 565 21.66 37.75 24.20
C LYS A 565 20.78 37.18 23.08
N SER A 566 20.84 35.86 22.83
CA SER A 566 19.74 35.22 22.11
C SER A 566 18.58 35.06 23.09
N ARG A 567 17.47 35.71 22.76
CA ARG A 567 16.21 35.48 23.43
C ARG A 567 15.77 34.06 23.10
N SER A 568 15.52 33.27 24.12
CA SER A 568 14.72 32.06 24.03
C SER A 568 13.37 32.39 23.39
N MET A 569 13.03 31.72 22.29
CA MET A 569 11.69 31.69 21.71
C MET A 569 11.14 30.27 21.97
N PRO A 570 10.38 30.03 23.04
CA PRO A 570 9.53 28.86 23.16
C PRO A 570 8.14 29.16 22.52
N GLN A 571 7.46 28.13 22.00
CA GLN A 571 6.02 28.07 21.64
C GLN A 571 5.54 28.13 20.17
N TYR A 572 6.35 27.78 19.16
CA TYR A 572 5.83 27.71 17.77
C TYR A 572 5.43 26.30 17.26
N GLN A 573 5.88 25.22 17.91
CA GLN A 573 5.55 23.84 17.48
C GLN A 573 4.22 23.29 18.05
N GLU A 574 3.59 23.95 19.03
CA GLU A 574 2.31 23.49 19.61
C GLU A 574 1.09 23.74 18.69
N PHE A 575 1.20 24.64 17.70
CA PHE A 575 0.09 24.97 16.81
C PHE A 575 -0.12 23.95 15.69
N SER A 576 0.93 23.21 15.26
CA SER A 576 0.79 22.16 14.25
C SER A 576 0.29 20.83 14.83
N ARG A 577 0.50 20.58 16.13
CA ARG A 577 0.08 19.34 16.81
C ARG A 577 -1.38 19.35 17.30
N ASN A 578 -1.99 20.52 17.46
CA ASN A 578 -3.37 20.68 17.95
C ASN A 578 -4.41 20.86 16.83
N HIS A 579 -4.31 20.12 15.73
CA HIS A 579 -5.41 20.09 14.75
C HIS A 579 -6.48 19.10 15.22
N LEU A 580 -7.45 19.65 15.97
CA LEU A 580 -8.57 18.96 16.64
C LEU A 580 -9.62 18.35 15.66
N SER A 581 -9.18 17.59 14.66
CA SER A 581 -10.03 16.77 13.80
C SER A 581 -10.76 15.68 14.61
N ASP A 582 -10.21 15.24 15.74
CA ASP A 582 -10.75 14.14 16.55
C ASP A 582 -11.94 14.53 17.44
N LEU A 583 -12.17 15.82 17.69
CA LEU A 583 -13.26 16.30 18.54
C LEU A 583 -14.60 16.50 17.81
N PHE A 584 -14.81 15.76 16.71
CA PHE A 584 -16.07 15.75 15.95
C PHE A 584 -16.83 14.41 16.06
N GLY A 585 -16.34 13.43 16.83
CA GLY A 585 -17.07 12.20 17.17
C GLY A 585 -17.81 12.33 18.51
N SER A 586 -19.11 12.05 18.52
CA SER A 586 -19.91 11.89 19.74
C SER A 586 -20.18 10.41 19.96
N ASP A 587 -19.79 9.84 21.10
CA ASP A 587 -20.56 8.82 21.82
C ASP A 587 -20.08 8.67 23.28
N TYR A 588 -21.05 8.57 24.19
CA TYR A 588 -20.88 8.49 25.65
C TYR A 588 -20.90 7.03 26.12
N GLY A 589 -20.01 6.66 27.04
CA GLY A 589 -20.09 5.42 27.82
C GLY A 589 -19.44 5.60 29.19
N SER A 590 -20.21 5.38 30.26
CA SER A 590 -19.82 5.59 31.66
C SER A 590 -19.33 4.29 32.32
N TYR A 591 -18.21 4.33 33.04
CA TYR A 591 -17.91 3.37 34.11
C TYR A 591 -17.09 4.00 35.26
N HIS A 592 -17.46 3.63 36.49
CA HIS A 592 -16.77 3.94 37.76
C HIS A 592 -15.48 3.10 37.90
N PRO A 593 -14.43 3.58 38.62
CA PRO A 593 -14.23 3.08 40.00
C PRO A 593 -13.52 4.00 41.02
N SER A 594 -13.69 3.55 42.26
CA SER A 594 -13.12 3.84 43.59
C SER A 594 -11.88 4.73 43.80
N GLU A 595 -12.01 5.58 44.81
CA GLU A 595 -11.01 6.45 45.42
C GLU A 595 -10.08 5.72 46.40
N SER A 596 -8.77 5.71 46.16
CA SER A 596 -7.74 5.81 47.22
C SER A 596 -6.30 5.81 46.65
N SER A 597 -5.75 6.96 46.19
CA SER A 597 -4.28 7.10 46.00
C SER A 597 -3.77 8.52 45.65
N ASN A 598 -4.31 9.58 46.26
CA ASN A 598 -4.00 10.97 45.82
C ASN A 598 -2.59 11.53 46.13
N TYR A 599 -1.64 10.74 46.67
CA TYR A 599 -0.29 11.24 46.97
C TYR A 599 0.83 10.70 46.05
N HIS A 600 0.63 9.59 45.31
CA HIS A 600 1.63 9.05 44.37
C HIS A 600 1.54 9.66 42.96
N SER A 601 0.35 10.11 42.53
CA SER A 601 0.05 10.61 41.18
C SER A 601 0.86 11.85 40.72
N ARG A 602 1.34 12.69 41.65
CA ARG A 602 2.05 13.94 41.30
C ARG A 602 3.51 13.75 40.86
N LYS A 603 4.18 12.68 41.30
CA LYS A 603 5.55 12.37 40.87
C LYS A 603 5.55 11.66 39.52
N GLU A 604 4.58 10.78 39.28
CA GLU A 604 4.41 10.07 38.01
C GLU A 604 4.02 10.99 36.85
N SER A 605 3.18 12.01 37.09
CA SER A 605 2.81 12.95 36.02
C SER A 605 3.99 13.79 35.52
N LYS A 606 4.99 14.07 36.38
CA LYS A 606 6.21 14.81 36.00
C LYS A 606 7.16 13.96 35.17
N THR A 607 7.33 12.68 35.51
CA THR A 607 8.18 11.77 34.75
C THR A 607 7.58 11.46 33.38
N ARG A 608 6.25 11.30 33.29
CA ARG A 608 5.52 11.14 32.02
C ARG A 608 5.70 12.34 31.09
N ARG A 609 5.47 13.57 31.57
CA ARG A 609 5.71 14.80 30.77
C ARG A 609 7.16 14.94 30.29
N LYS A 610 8.14 14.55 31.12
CA LYS A 610 9.55 14.55 30.71
C LYS A 610 9.82 13.51 29.62
N LYS A 611 9.18 12.33 29.70
CA LYS A 611 9.31 11.28 28.70
C LYS A 611 8.66 11.67 27.37
N MET A 612 7.49 12.30 27.41
CA MET A 612 6.83 12.88 26.23
C MET A 612 7.72 13.92 25.55
N PHE A 613 8.26 14.90 26.30
CA PHE A 613 9.18 15.90 25.76
C PHE A 613 10.44 15.27 25.11
N ASN A 614 10.96 14.19 25.68
CA ASN A 614 12.07 13.46 25.08
C ASN A 614 11.69 12.78 23.75
N LEU A 615 10.52 12.16 23.67
CA LEU A 615 10.00 11.56 22.43
C LEU A 615 9.76 12.62 21.36
N GLU A 616 9.24 13.79 21.72
CA GLU A 616 9.05 14.90 20.79
C GLU A 616 10.38 15.45 20.25
N LYS A 617 11.41 15.51 21.11
CA LYS A 617 12.76 15.90 20.71
C LYS A 617 13.39 14.86 19.77
N GLU A 618 13.18 13.58 20.04
CA GLU A 618 13.66 12.48 19.20
C GLU A 618 12.98 12.49 17.83
N LYS A 619 11.65 12.67 17.79
CA LYS A 619 10.88 12.88 16.55
C LYS A 619 11.47 14.01 15.71
N TYR A 620 11.70 15.18 16.32
CA TYR A 620 12.29 16.32 15.63
C TYR A 620 13.68 16.02 15.06
N SER A 621 14.52 15.29 15.82
CA SER A 621 15.85 14.88 15.34
C SER A 621 15.78 13.93 14.15
N LEU A 622 14.79 13.03 14.11
CA LEU A 622 14.58 12.13 12.97
C LEU A 622 14.03 12.87 11.75
N GLU A 623 13.12 13.82 11.94
CA GLU A 623 12.63 14.71 10.87
C GLU A 623 13.76 15.54 10.26
N GLU A 624 14.68 16.07 11.08
CA GLU A 624 15.87 16.79 10.61
C GLU A 624 16.83 15.86 9.85
N THR A 625 16.97 14.61 10.31
CA THR A 625 17.78 13.59 9.62
C THR A 625 17.16 13.21 8.27
N LEU A 626 15.84 13.10 8.20
CA LEU A 626 15.11 12.82 6.97
C LEU A 626 15.25 13.98 5.97
N LYS A 627 15.22 15.23 6.45
CA LYS A 627 15.50 16.40 5.62
C LYS A 627 16.92 16.42 5.06
N LEU A 628 17.92 16.06 5.89
CA LEU A 628 19.31 15.93 5.41
C LEU A 628 19.47 14.77 4.41
N LEU A 629 18.70 13.69 4.57
CA LEU A 629 18.68 12.58 3.62
C LEU A 629 18.08 13.03 2.27
N ASP A 630 17.02 13.82 2.29
CA ASP A 630 16.43 14.44 1.11
C ASP A 630 17.43 15.38 0.42
N ASP A 631 18.10 16.26 1.15
CA ASP A 631 19.10 17.19 0.62
C ASP A 631 20.26 16.42 -0.08
N LYS A 632 20.73 15.31 0.52
CA LYS A 632 21.77 14.44 -0.05
C LYS A 632 21.34 13.69 -1.30
N PHE A 633 20.06 13.33 -1.37
CA PHE A 633 19.52 12.68 -2.56
C PHE A 633 19.34 13.70 -3.70
N GLU A 634 18.86 14.90 -3.40
CA GLU A 634 18.71 15.98 -4.37
C GLU A 634 20.07 16.49 -4.89
N SER A 635 21.13 16.47 -4.07
CA SER A 635 22.50 16.78 -4.50
C SER A 635 23.19 15.67 -5.30
N GLY A 636 22.62 14.45 -5.31
CA GLY A 636 23.22 13.27 -5.94
C GLY A 636 24.36 12.62 -5.13
N ASP A 637 24.50 12.95 -3.84
CA ASP A 637 25.53 12.41 -2.94
C ASP A 637 25.25 10.96 -2.52
N ILE A 638 24.00 10.49 -2.67
CA ILE A 638 23.59 9.12 -2.35
C ILE A 638 22.80 8.50 -3.50
N SER A 639 22.92 7.17 -3.63
CA SER A 639 22.16 6.42 -4.63
C SER A 639 20.67 6.39 -4.29
N GLU A 640 19.82 6.20 -5.29
CA GLU A 640 18.38 6.05 -5.12
C GLU A 640 18.03 4.87 -4.18
N ILE A 641 18.77 3.76 -4.30
CA ILE A 641 18.58 2.57 -3.46
C ILE A 641 18.89 2.89 -1.98
N ASP A 642 19.98 3.61 -1.72
CA ASP A 642 20.38 3.99 -0.36
C ASP A 642 19.44 5.03 0.24
N TYR A 643 18.96 5.98 -0.57
CA TYR A 643 17.95 6.94 -0.18
C TYR A 643 16.68 6.22 0.31
N PHE A 644 16.06 5.37 -0.51
CA PHE A 644 14.81 4.70 -0.15
C PHE A 644 14.95 3.76 1.05
N LYS A 645 16.09 3.05 1.17
CA LYS A 645 16.36 2.18 2.32
C LYS A 645 16.42 2.98 3.63
N ASN A 646 17.15 4.09 3.64
CA ASN A 646 17.28 4.94 4.81
C ASN A 646 15.98 5.69 5.12
N PHE A 647 15.30 6.19 4.08
CA PHE A 647 14.01 6.86 4.20
C PHE A 647 12.96 5.94 4.84
N LYS A 648 12.86 4.68 4.38
CA LYS A 648 11.93 3.69 4.93
C LYS A 648 12.21 3.38 6.40
N ASN A 649 13.48 3.29 6.80
CA ASN A 649 13.86 3.07 8.19
C ASN A 649 13.51 4.28 9.07
N LEU A 650 13.84 5.50 8.64
CA LEU A 650 13.52 6.73 9.36
C LEU A 650 12.01 6.93 9.50
N GLN A 651 11.24 6.69 8.43
CA GLN A 651 9.77 6.71 8.44
C GLN A 651 9.19 5.72 9.47
N LYS A 652 9.73 4.50 9.52
CA LYS A 652 9.31 3.49 10.49
C LYS A 652 9.60 3.93 11.93
N GLU A 653 10.76 4.54 12.19
CA GLU A 653 11.12 5.05 13.51
C GLU A 653 10.24 6.23 13.94
N ILE A 654 9.99 7.18 13.03
CA ILE A 654 9.06 8.30 13.26
C ILE A 654 7.68 7.76 13.62
N TYR A 655 7.16 6.79 12.85
CA TYR A 655 5.86 6.17 13.12
C TYR A 655 5.78 5.54 14.52
N ILE A 656 6.84 4.83 14.95
CA ILE A 656 6.89 4.23 16.30
C ILE A 656 6.87 5.31 17.38
N ILE A 657 7.61 6.41 17.19
CA ILE A 657 7.65 7.52 18.15
C ILE A 657 6.30 8.23 18.21
N GLU A 658 5.66 8.50 17.07
CA GLU A 658 4.32 9.10 17.01
C GLU A 658 3.29 8.26 17.75
N LYS A 659 3.27 6.94 17.51
CA LYS A 659 2.39 6.01 18.23
C LYS A 659 2.63 6.03 19.73
N ASN A 660 3.88 6.17 20.17
CA ASN A 660 4.21 6.28 21.59
C ASN A 660 3.77 7.62 22.20
N ILE A 661 3.84 8.72 21.43
CA ILE A 661 3.33 10.03 21.84
C ILE A 661 1.80 9.98 21.97
N GLU A 662 1.10 9.46 20.96
CA GLU A 662 -0.37 9.31 20.99
C GLU A 662 -0.85 8.48 22.17
N ALA A 663 -0.18 7.35 22.46
CA ALA A 663 -0.50 6.53 23.61
C ALA A 663 -0.30 7.28 24.94
N MET A 664 0.76 8.08 25.06
CA MET A 664 0.98 8.91 26.25
C MET A 664 -0.01 10.05 26.39
N ASP A 665 -0.41 10.67 25.28
CA ASP A 665 -1.41 11.73 25.30
C ASP A 665 -2.78 11.21 25.72
N SER A 666 -3.20 10.06 25.18
CA SER A 666 -4.43 9.38 25.63
C SER A 666 -4.41 9.09 27.13
N ASP A 667 -3.30 8.54 27.64
CA ASP A 667 -3.14 8.25 29.08
C ASP A 667 -3.22 9.54 29.94
N MET A 668 -2.70 10.67 29.44
CA MET A 668 -2.75 11.95 30.15
C MET A 668 -4.15 12.57 30.11
N GLU A 669 -4.86 12.47 28.99
CA GLU A 669 -6.24 12.95 28.85
C GLU A 669 -7.18 12.18 29.80
N ASP A 670 -7.02 10.86 29.89
CA ASP A 670 -7.75 10.02 30.83
C ASP A 670 -7.48 10.42 32.29
N GLU A 671 -6.21 10.68 32.66
CA GLU A 671 -5.86 11.20 33.98
C GLU A 671 -6.48 12.59 34.26
N GLU A 672 -6.46 13.50 33.29
CA GLU A 672 -7.06 14.83 33.44
C GLU A 672 -8.58 14.76 33.54
N PHE A 673 -9.21 13.85 32.81
CA PHE A 673 -10.64 13.57 32.89
C PHE A 673 -11.02 13.04 34.28
N LEU A 674 -10.25 12.11 34.85
CA LEU A 674 -10.42 11.58 36.21
C LEU A 674 -10.19 12.65 37.29
N ARG A 675 -9.22 13.55 37.09
CA ARG A 675 -8.98 14.71 37.99
C ARG A 675 -10.07 15.78 37.87
N GLY A 676 -10.68 15.95 36.70
CA GLY A 676 -11.76 16.90 36.45
C GLY A 676 -13.09 16.44 37.04
N SER A 677 -13.34 15.14 37.04
CA SER A 677 -14.54 14.53 37.62
C SER A 677 -14.50 14.49 39.15
N SER A 678 -13.35 14.18 39.77
CA SER A 678 -13.17 14.25 41.23
C SER A 678 -13.40 15.66 41.82
N LYS A 679 -12.93 16.73 41.16
CA LYS A 679 -13.14 18.12 41.61
C LYS A 679 -14.61 18.61 41.57
N LYS A 680 -15.50 17.91 40.85
CA LYS A 680 -16.93 18.25 40.82
C LYS A 680 -17.71 17.66 42.00
N PHE A 681 -17.19 16.62 42.67
CA PHE A 681 -17.85 15.99 43.80
C PHE A 681 -17.58 16.71 45.13
N ASP A 682 -16.38 17.25 45.33
CA ASP A 682 -16.02 18.03 46.54
C ASP A 682 -16.81 19.33 46.73
N ARG A 683 -17.56 19.78 45.72
CA ARG A 683 -18.41 20.99 45.81
C ARG A 683 -19.86 20.73 46.19
N LYS A 684 -20.26 19.46 46.43
CA LYS A 684 -21.64 19.11 46.81
C LYS A 684 -21.84 18.76 48.29
N SER A 685 -20.80 18.76 49.13
CA SER A 685 -20.93 18.38 50.55
C SER A 685 -20.69 19.52 51.55
N TYR A 686 -21.14 20.74 51.28
CA TYR A 686 -21.25 21.78 52.30
C TYR A 686 -22.43 22.69 51.99
N TYR A 687 -23.60 22.37 52.55
CA TYR A 687 -24.47 23.24 53.39
C TYR A 687 -25.72 22.40 53.80
N PRO A 688 -26.30 22.66 54.99
CA PRO A 688 -27.37 21.87 55.61
C PRO A 688 -28.74 22.08 54.97
#